data_AF-A0A7K5QB55-F1
#
_entry.id   AF-A0A7K5QB55-F1
#
_cell.length_a   1.000
_cell.length_b   1.000
_cell.length_c   1.000
_cell.angle_alpha   90.00
_cell.angle_beta   90.00
_cell.angle_gamma   90.00
#
_symmetry.space_group_name_H-M   'P 1'
#
loop_
_entity.id
_entity.type
_entity.pdbx_description
1 polymer ?
#
loop_
_entity_poly.entity_id
_entity_poly.type
_entity_poly.pdbx_seq_one_letter_code
_entity_poly.pdbx_strand_id
1 'polypeptide(L)'
;MKHVRHFTPSLFLSLVHVCLVQANYAPYFFDNGARSTNGNMALLSLSEDTPVGTHVYTLNGTDPEGDPVTYGLTYEAGSRRYFSVDKNLGNVTLIEELDREKEDEIEVIVSISDGLSTVSEKVRILVMDANDESPEFINTPYIVQVPENTPSSSSIFKIEAIDKDTGSGGSITYFLQNIHANKFTIDRHSGVLRIKPGVTLDYEKSRTHFVVVVAKDGGGKLRGDNKVFSATTTVTINVEDVQDTPPMFIGTPYYGYVYEDTLAGSEVLTVVALDGDRGKPNSIHYCIINGDEGSFEISNTTGAISVIKSPNQLKKEVYELKVKASEVSQEGGDTSEHTFAMVTIRVVDLNNHPPTFYGENGPQNRFELTMYEHPPEGEILRGLKITVNDSDQGANAKFNLRLVGPGGIFRVVPQTVLNEAQVTIIVENSAAIDYESSKVLTFKLLAIEVNTPEKFSSTADVVIRLLDTNDNVPKFSSDYYIARIPENSPGGSNVVAVTATDPDSGLWGEIKYSIYGTGADLFLIHPSTGIIYTQPWAVLDAEVNSKYNFYVKAEDTDGKYSLAEVFITVLDVNDHSPEFNENIQEKTMIIGSPVKIEAIDQDAEEPNNIVDYSIMQADPANVFDIDQSTGEIKLKSYIRSLDIIHNITNNKDCIWSLVVQAKDRGSPSFSTTAVLKIDITEETLHKGPMAAFLMQTKDNPMKALGVLAGVMGIMVLITIMISTAMFWRNKRSNKVMPVRRIIKKRQMPPSRTVRMEWLKFKRPSNAAEKFVVEEDVKSLHNENSNNNVQVVPVPPAAPLPPPPPALAPRGDGPGWRVPTVSGSLTPKHVIKPAKKKGHSSTHNALVSELKMRFEKRNAAFGEPHI
;
A
#
# COMPACT_ATOMS: atom_id res chain seq x y z
N MET A 1 120.03 61.05 -144.46
CA MET A 1 121.31 61.68 -144.88
C MET A 1 121.71 62.66 -143.79
N LYS A 2 122.90 62.68 -143.18
CA LYS A 2 124.15 61.95 -143.44
C LYS A 2 125.04 61.94 -142.16
N HIS A 3 125.75 60.82 -141.99
CA HIS A 3 127.08 60.60 -141.40
C HIS A 3 127.38 60.88 -139.91
N VAL A 4 127.72 59.80 -139.17
CA VAL A 4 129.09 59.39 -138.74
C VAL A 4 130.05 60.56 -138.42
N ARG A 5 130.74 60.69 -137.27
CA ARG A 5 131.84 59.84 -136.75
C ARG A 5 132.35 60.35 -135.37
N HIS A 6 133.10 59.47 -134.67
CA HIS A 6 133.97 59.60 -133.48
C HIS A 6 134.58 60.97 -133.09
N PHE A 7 134.74 61.22 -131.78
CA PHE A 7 136.03 61.31 -131.03
C PHE A 7 135.81 61.52 -129.51
N THR A 8 136.91 61.44 -128.76
CA THR A 8 137.16 61.23 -127.30
C THR A 8 137.06 62.50 -126.39
N PRO A 9 137.74 62.63 -125.21
CA PRO A 9 137.22 62.37 -123.84
C PRO A 9 137.33 63.59 -122.85
N SER A 10 136.77 63.50 -121.62
CA SER A 10 137.26 64.05 -120.31
C SER A 10 136.17 64.35 -119.25
N LEU A 11 136.53 64.09 -117.97
CA LEU A 11 136.15 64.61 -116.63
C LEU A 11 134.78 65.25 -116.24
N PHE A 12 134.44 65.02 -114.94
CA PHE A 12 133.85 65.90 -113.88
C PHE A 12 132.50 65.52 -113.20
N LEU A 13 132.49 65.71 -111.86
CA LEU A 13 131.47 65.53 -110.79
C LEU A 13 130.15 66.35 -110.92
N SER A 14 129.02 65.82 -110.41
CA SER A 14 128.31 66.25 -109.15
C SER A 14 126.78 65.92 -109.08
N LEU A 15 126.34 65.49 -107.87
CA LEU A 15 125.05 65.55 -107.12
C LEU A 15 123.65 65.38 -107.80
N VAL A 16 122.74 64.57 -107.17
CA VAL A 16 121.35 64.87 -106.71
C VAL A 16 120.77 63.71 -105.84
N HIS A 17 119.91 64.07 -104.86
CA HIS A 17 119.24 63.31 -103.77
C HIS A 17 118.29 62.15 -104.14
N VAL A 18 118.09 61.20 -103.20
CA VAL A 18 117.16 60.06 -103.23
C VAL A 18 116.06 60.23 -102.15
N CYS A 19 114.79 60.00 -102.52
CA CYS A 19 113.63 59.84 -101.62
C CYS A 19 113.32 58.35 -101.35
N LEU A 20 112.96 58.00 -100.11
CA LEU A 20 112.43 56.69 -99.68
C LEU A 20 110.93 56.83 -99.35
N VAL A 21 110.13 55.82 -99.70
CA VAL A 21 108.70 55.68 -99.35
C VAL A 21 108.58 54.53 -98.32
N GLN A 22 107.87 54.73 -97.21
CA GLN A 22 107.62 53.75 -96.14
C GLN A 22 106.26 53.06 -96.38
N ALA A 23 106.13 51.76 -96.05
CA ALA A 23 104.87 51.00 -96.14
C ALA A 23 104.07 51.09 -94.82
N ASN A 24 102.73 51.01 -94.88
CA ASN A 24 101.78 51.09 -93.75
C ASN A 24 101.17 49.72 -93.45
N TYR A 25 101.40 49.15 -92.27
CA TYR A 25 100.80 47.92 -91.78
C TYR A 25 99.43 48.19 -91.13
N ALA A 26 98.65 47.13 -90.84
CA ALA A 26 97.33 47.27 -90.23
C ALA A 26 97.43 47.13 -88.70
N PRO A 27 96.56 47.82 -87.93
CA PRO A 27 96.52 47.69 -86.49
C PRO A 27 96.00 46.31 -86.09
N TYR A 28 96.48 45.78 -84.95
CA TYR A 28 96.05 44.49 -84.44
C TYR A 28 95.66 44.59 -82.97
N PHE A 29 94.66 43.78 -82.58
CA PHE A 29 94.36 43.57 -81.18
C PHE A 29 95.48 42.77 -80.53
N PHE A 30 95.88 43.18 -79.34
CA PHE A 30 96.66 42.31 -78.47
C PHE A 30 95.88 42.12 -77.19
N ASP A 31 95.86 40.87 -76.75
CA ASP A 31 95.41 40.55 -75.42
C ASP A 31 96.66 40.33 -74.58
N ASN A 32 96.86 41.22 -73.61
CA ASN A 32 98.22 41.58 -73.19
C ASN A 32 98.93 40.48 -72.40
N GLY A 33 100.26 40.41 -72.58
CA GLY A 33 101.18 39.46 -71.94
C GLY A 33 101.19 39.47 -70.40
N ALA A 34 102.16 38.77 -69.80
CA ALA A 34 102.23 38.22 -68.43
C ALA A 34 101.85 39.09 -67.20
N ARG A 35 101.38 40.33 -67.35
CA ARG A 35 100.85 41.21 -66.28
C ARG A 35 99.41 41.71 -66.53
N SER A 36 98.70 41.25 -67.56
CA SER A 36 97.30 41.65 -67.82
C SER A 36 96.31 40.93 -66.89
N THR A 37 95.32 41.67 -66.36
CA THR A 37 94.22 41.16 -65.53
C THR A 37 92.89 41.06 -66.30
N ASN A 38 92.87 41.39 -67.60
CA ASN A 38 91.63 41.67 -68.32
C ASN A 38 90.95 40.42 -68.93
N GLY A 39 91.44 39.21 -68.68
CA GLY A 39 90.83 37.97 -69.20
C GLY A 39 91.13 37.74 -70.69
N ASN A 40 90.52 36.71 -71.29
CA ASN A 40 90.58 36.46 -72.73
C ASN A 40 89.22 36.77 -73.35
N MET A 41 89.17 37.75 -74.26
CA MET A 41 87.94 38.18 -74.91
C MET A 41 87.21 37.05 -75.65
N ALA A 42 87.92 36.04 -76.15
CA ALA A 42 87.32 34.88 -76.82
C ALA A 42 86.55 33.93 -75.88
N LEU A 43 86.65 34.11 -74.56
CA LEU A 43 86.04 33.27 -73.51
C LEU A 43 85.28 34.12 -72.48
N LEU A 44 84.68 35.23 -72.91
CA LEU A 44 83.95 36.13 -72.03
C LEU A 44 82.55 35.59 -71.70
N SER A 45 82.26 35.47 -70.41
CA SER A 45 80.94 35.13 -69.88
C SER A 45 80.47 36.20 -68.90
N LEU A 46 79.21 36.61 -69.00
CA LEU A 46 78.59 37.62 -68.14
C LEU A 46 77.31 37.07 -67.52
N SER A 47 77.12 37.30 -66.23
CA SER A 47 75.86 36.98 -65.55
C SER A 47 74.76 37.92 -66.05
N GLU A 48 73.55 37.43 -66.26
CA GLU A 48 72.45 38.26 -66.78
C GLU A 48 72.04 39.40 -65.81
N ASP A 49 72.21 39.15 -64.51
CA ASP A 49 71.95 40.11 -63.44
C ASP A 49 73.06 41.19 -63.28
N THR A 50 74.02 41.24 -64.21
CA THR A 50 75.08 42.25 -64.23
C THR A 50 74.45 43.64 -64.45
N PRO A 51 74.71 44.63 -63.57
CA PRO A 51 74.05 45.92 -63.68
C PRO A 51 74.53 46.70 -64.91
N VAL A 52 73.61 47.42 -65.54
CA VAL A 52 73.90 48.35 -66.64
C VAL A 52 74.93 49.40 -66.18
N GLY A 53 75.88 49.72 -67.06
CA GLY A 53 77.02 50.59 -66.79
C GLY A 53 78.26 49.87 -66.27
N THR A 54 78.18 48.56 -66.02
CA THR A 54 79.35 47.76 -65.61
C THR A 54 80.40 47.74 -66.69
N HIS A 55 81.65 47.95 -66.30
CA HIS A 55 82.80 47.74 -67.17
C HIS A 55 82.99 46.23 -67.40
N VAL A 56 82.89 45.81 -68.66
CA VAL A 56 82.90 44.40 -69.07
C VAL A 56 84.29 43.95 -69.50
N TYR A 57 84.95 44.75 -70.35
CA TYR A 57 86.27 44.43 -70.90
C TYR A 57 86.96 45.70 -71.39
N THR A 58 88.29 45.69 -71.49
CA THR A 58 89.04 46.77 -72.17
C THR A 58 89.71 46.24 -73.44
N LEU A 59 89.25 46.67 -74.61
CA LEU A 59 89.88 46.37 -75.90
C LEU A 59 91.23 47.06 -75.97
N ASN A 60 92.27 46.28 -76.27
CA ASN A 60 93.63 46.78 -76.44
C ASN A 60 94.19 46.38 -77.80
N GLY A 61 94.90 47.30 -78.43
CA GLY A 61 95.62 47.05 -79.67
C GLY A 61 96.63 48.15 -79.98
N THR A 62 97.52 47.85 -80.91
CA THR A 62 98.58 48.77 -81.35
C THR A 62 98.69 48.71 -82.85
N ASP A 63 99.10 49.83 -83.40
CA ASP A 63 99.57 49.93 -84.76
C ASP A 63 101.10 49.73 -84.82
N PRO A 64 101.65 48.92 -85.73
CA PRO A 64 103.10 48.68 -85.82
C PRO A 64 103.94 49.94 -86.07
N GLU A 65 103.38 50.95 -86.70
CA GLU A 65 104.00 52.25 -86.98
C GLU A 65 103.89 53.21 -85.80
N GLY A 66 103.07 52.88 -84.79
CA GLY A 66 102.84 53.67 -83.60
C GLY A 66 101.76 54.74 -83.75
N ASP A 67 100.95 54.65 -84.81
CA ASP A 67 99.82 55.55 -85.02
C ASP A 67 98.70 55.34 -83.97
N PRO A 68 97.95 56.39 -83.61
CA PRO A 68 96.88 56.29 -82.63
C PRO A 68 95.72 55.45 -83.17
N VAL A 69 95.38 54.37 -82.45
CA VAL A 69 94.28 53.47 -82.79
C VAL A 69 92.96 53.88 -82.17
N THR A 70 91.86 53.54 -82.84
CA THR A 70 90.49 53.72 -82.36
C THR A 70 89.71 52.42 -82.39
N TYR A 71 88.81 52.23 -81.43
CA TYR A 71 88.02 51.02 -81.25
C TYR A 71 86.56 51.22 -81.65
N GLY A 72 85.93 50.17 -82.16
CA GLY A 72 84.52 50.16 -82.52
C GLY A 72 83.84 48.84 -82.21
N LEU A 73 82.54 48.89 -81.91
CA LEU A 73 81.66 47.73 -81.80
C LEU A 73 80.58 47.81 -82.87
N THR A 74 80.43 46.75 -83.65
CA THR A 74 79.34 46.57 -84.60
C THR A 74 78.56 45.31 -84.28
N TYR A 75 77.27 45.35 -84.58
CA TYR A 75 76.32 44.25 -84.38
C TYR A 75 75.80 43.81 -85.74
N GLU A 76 75.40 42.54 -85.85
CA GLU A 76 74.71 42.08 -87.05
C GLU A 76 73.37 42.82 -87.21
N ALA A 77 72.92 42.94 -88.46
CA ALA A 77 71.73 43.73 -88.79
C ALA A 77 70.48 43.09 -88.16
N GLY A 78 69.89 43.78 -87.17
CA GLY A 78 68.71 43.33 -86.44
C GLY A 78 68.97 42.92 -84.98
N SER A 79 70.23 42.76 -84.57
CA SER A 79 70.60 42.42 -83.20
C SER A 79 70.49 43.61 -82.25
N ARG A 80 70.17 43.35 -80.98
CA ARG A 80 70.13 44.36 -79.92
C ARG A 80 71.56 44.79 -79.53
N ARG A 81 71.70 46.06 -79.16
CA ARG A 81 73.00 46.67 -78.82
C ARG A 81 73.21 46.62 -77.31
N TYR A 82 73.78 45.53 -76.81
CA TYR A 82 74.00 45.34 -75.37
C TYR A 82 75.22 46.06 -74.80
N PHE A 83 76.21 46.38 -75.64
CA PHE A 83 77.50 46.93 -75.23
C PHE A 83 77.85 48.21 -76.00
N SER A 84 78.61 49.08 -75.34
CA SER A 84 79.21 50.28 -75.91
C SER A 84 80.72 50.25 -75.68
N VAL A 85 81.50 50.82 -76.59
CA VAL A 85 82.95 50.95 -76.46
C VAL A 85 83.36 52.42 -76.48
N ASP A 86 84.26 52.81 -75.58
CA ASP A 86 84.97 54.07 -75.70
C ASP A 86 85.95 54.01 -76.88
N LYS A 87 85.74 54.87 -77.87
CA LYS A 87 86.51 54.88 -79.13
C LYS A 87 88.02 55.05 -78.92
N ASN A 88 88.45 55.74 -77.86
CA ASN A 88 89.87 56.03 -77.62
C ASN A 88 90.47 55.14 -76.53
N LEU A 89 89.68 54.77 -75.52
CA LEU A 89 90.16 53.99 -74.37
C LEU A 89 89.92 52.49 -74.51
N GLY A 90 89.05 52.07 -75.43
CA GLY A 90 88.71 50.65 -75.62
C GLY A 90 87.83 50.05 -74.53
N ASN A 91 87.37 50.84 -73.56
CA ASN A 91 86.51 50.37 -72.47
C ASN A 91 85.13 49.95 -72.99
N VAL A 92 84.82 48.66 -72.88
CA VAL A 92 83.52 48.09 -73.18
C VAL A 92 82.65 48.12 -71.92
N THR A 93 81.49 48.76 -72.01
CA THR A 93 80.51 48.86 -70.92
C THR A 93 79.18 48.26 -71.36
N LEU A 94 78.51 47.56 -70.44
CA LEU A 94 77.14 47.10 -70.64
C LEU A 94 76.19 48.31 -70.64
N ILE A 95 75.31 48.43 -71.63
CA ILE A 95 74.38 49.56 -71.78
C ILE A 95 72.90 49.17 -71.74
N GLU A 96 72.61 47.88 -71.86
CA GLU A 96 71.25 47.31 -71.77
C GLU A 96 71.26 46.12 -70.82
N GLU A 97 70.11 45.81 -70.23
CA GLU A 97 69.95 44.64 -69.36
C GLU A 97 70.06 43.34 -70.18
N LEU A 98 70.70 42.34 -69.58
CA LEU A 98 70.80 41.00 -70.11
C LEU A 98 69.66 40.14 -69.54
N ASP A 99 69.14 39.22 -70.33
CA ASP A 99 68.04 38.31 -69.96
C ASP A 99 68.27 37.00 -70.73
N ARG A 100 68.72 35.97 -70.01
CA ARG A 100 69.15 34.70 -70.55
C ARG A 100 67.95 33.88 -71.03
N GLU A 101 66.80 33.97 -70.37
CA GLU A 101 65.55 33.30 -70.76
C GLU A 101 65.07 33.77 -72.14
N LYS A 102 65.48 34.97 -72.56
CA LYS A 102 65.26 35.50 -73.92
C LYS A 102 66.42 35.21 -74.88
N GLU A 103 67.67 35.44 -74.46
CA GLU A 103 68.86 35.33 -75.32
C GLU A 103 70.09 34.94 -74.49
N ASP A 104 70.60 33.71 -74.68
CA ASP A 104 71.67 33.09 -73.88
C ASP A 104 73.08 33.27 -74.47
N GLU A 105 73.18 33.75 -75.72
CA GLU A 105 74.43 34.02 -76.42
C GLU A 105 74.34 35.34 -77.19
N ILE A 106 75.32 36.22 -76.98
CA ILE A 106 75.40 37.51 -77.66
C ILE A 106 76.65 37.54 -78.54
N GLU A 107 76.45 37.80 -79.83
CA GLU A 107 77.54 37.95 -80.79
C GLU A 107 77.81 39.43 -81.11
N VAL A 108 79.06 39.86 -80.96
CA VAL A 108 79.49 41.24 -81.21
C VAL A 108 80.75 41.26 -82.07
N ILE A 109 80.82 42.17 -83.05
CA ILE A 109 82.01 42.34 -83.87
C ILE A 109 82.81 43.52 -83.31
N VAL A 110 83.99 43.22 -82.79
CA VAL A 110 84.95 44.22 -82.31
C VAL A 110 85.82 44.69 -83.47
N SER A 111 86.18 45.96 -83.50
CA SER A 111 87.00 46.54 -84.57
C SER A 111 88.06 47.51 -84.03
N ILE A 112 89.22 47.53 -84.68
CA ILE A 112 90.34 48.45 -84.41
C ILE A 112 90.79 49.13 -85.70
N SER A 113 91.03 50.43 -85.66
CA SER A 113 91.43 51.22 -86.83
C SER A 113 92.41 52.34 -86.49
N ASP A 114 93.44 52.50 -87.32
CA ASP A 114 94.41 53.60 -87.37
C ASP A 114 93.89 54.79 -88.23
N GLY A 115 92.69 54.65 -88.82
CA GLY A 115 92.08 55.61 -89.76
C GLY A 115 92.31 55.30 -91.24
N LEU A 116 93.23 54.40 -91.60
CA LEU A 116 93.52 53.96 -92.97
C LEU A 116 93.14 52.48 -93.19
N SER A 117 93.37 51.64 -92.19
CA SER A 117 93.08 50.22 -92.13
C SER A 117 92.16 49.91 -90.96
N THR A 118 91.28 48.91 -91.12
CA THR A 118 90.39 48.44 -90.05
C THR A 118 90.45 46.92 -89.98
N VAL A 119 90.73 46.38 -88.80
CA VAL A 119 90.63 44.95 -88.50
C VAL A 119 89.39 44.72 -87.64
N SER A 120 88.65 43.65 -87.90
CA SER A 120 87.46 43.29 -87.14
C SER A 120 87.42 41.80 -86.80
N GLU A 121 86.94 41.47 -85.61
CA GLU A 121 86.87 40.11 -85.09
C GLU A 121 85.51 39.86 -84.44
N LYS A 122 84.96 38.65 -84.60
CA LYS A 122 83.66 38.28 -84.03
C LYS A 122 83.86 37.63 -82.67
N VAL A 123 83.28 38.23 -81.65
CA VAL A 123 83.35 37.81 -80.25
C VAL A 123 82.00 37.26 -79.83
N ARG A 124 82.01 36.14 -79.11
CA ARG A 124 80.81 35.55 -78.52
C ARG A 124 80.85 35.70 -77.02
N ILE A 125 79.79 36.24 -76.47
CA ILE A 125 79.63 36.48 -75.04
C ILE A 125 78.52 35.56 -74.56
N LEU A 126 78.88 34.62 -73.69
CA LEU A 126 77.91 33.71 -73.09
C LEU A 126 77.21 34.40 -71.92
N VAL A 127 75.88 34.42 -71.94
CA VAL A 127 75.09 34.92 -70.81
C VAL A 127 74.91 33.78 -69.82
N MET A 128 75.36 34.00 -68.58
CA MET A 128 75.23 33.06 -67.49
C MET A 128 73.94 33.30 -66.72
N ASP A 129 73.28 32.21 -66.38
CA ASP A 129 72.07 32.12 -65.58
C ASP A 129 72.24 32.75 -64.19
N ALA A 130 71.31 33.61 -63.82
CA ALA A 130 71.08 34.07 -62.46
C ALA A 130 69.72 33.52 -61.99
N ASN A 131 69.61 33.22 -60.69
CA ASN A 131 68.37 32.67 -60.14
C ASN A 131 67.35 33.80 -59.95
N ASP A 132 66.70 34.27 -61.01
CA ASP A 132 65.78 35.41 -61.01
C ASP A 132 64.33 35.04 -61.40
N GLU A 133 64.11 33.84 -61.94
CA GLU A 133 62.79 33.23 -62.06
C GLU A 133 62.41 32.44 -60.78
N SER A 134 61.15 32.05 -60.68
CA SER A 134 60.67 31.30 -59.51
C SER A 134 59.71 30.19 -59.93
N PRO A 135 59.60 29.09 -59.15
CA PRO A 135 58.76 27.97 -59.56
C PRO A 135 57.29 28.38 -59.71
N GLU A 136 56.63 27.99 -60.80
CA GLU A 136 55.21 28.25 -61.05
C GLU A 136 54.44 26.94 -61.23
N PHE A 137 53.34 26.76 -60.49
CA PHE A 137 52.45 25.60 -60.63
C PHE A 137 51.58 25.70 -61.87
N ILE A 138 51.48 24.61 -62.65
CA ILE A 138 50.66 24.55 -63.87
C ILE A 138 49.33 23.82 -63.65
N ASN A 139 48.29 24.12 -64.43
CA ASN A 139 46.97 23.46 -64.34
C ASN A 139 46.22 23.71 -63.00
N THR A 140 46.42 24.86 -62.36
CA THR A 140 45.66 25.26 -61.16
C THR A 140 44.24 25.74 -61.54
N PRO A 141 43.18 25.44 -60.75
CA PRO A 141 43.20 24.81 -59.42
C PRO A 141 43.21 23.27 -59.46
N TYR A 142 43.83 22.65 -58.46
CA TYR A 142 43.85 21.18 -58.31
C TYR A 142 42.70 20.68 -57.43
N ILE A 143 41.78 19.93 -58.03
CA ILE A 143 40.65 19.30 -57.34
C ILE A 143 40.68 17.80 -57.64
N VAL A 144 40.70 16.97 -56.60
CA VAL A 144 40.83 15.51 -56.67
C VAL A 144 39.67 14.87 -55.94
N GLN A 145 39.08 13.82 -56.52
CA GLN A 145 38.07 12.98 -55.88
C GLN A 145 38.71 11.64 -55.50
N VAL A 146 38.54 11.20 -54.25
CA VAL A 146 39.15 9.97 -53.73
C VAL A 146 38.12 9.19 -52.91
N PRO A 147 37.75 7.96 -53.29
CA PRO A 147 36.92 7.09 -52.47
C PRO A 147 37.54 6.83 -51.10
N GLU A 148 36.75 6.79 -50.03
CA GLU A 148 37.31 6.62 -48.68
C GLU A 148 37.96 5.26 -48.43
N ASN A 149 37.47 4.23 -49.13
CA ASN A 149 38.02 2.87 -49.10
C ASN A 149 39.35 2.73 -49.88
N THR A 150 39.88 3.82 -50.43
CA THR A 150 41.17 3.81 -51.13
C THR A 150 42.27 3.32 -50.17
N PRO A 151 43.00 2.23 -50.51
CA PRO A 151 44.02 1.67 -49.62
C PRO A 151 45.08 2.69 -49.22
N SER A 152 45.58 2.61 -47.98
CA SER A 152 46.69 3.46 -47.54
C SER A 152 47.91 3.32 -48.46
N SER A 153 48.74 4.36 -48.59
CA SER A 153 49.93 4.44 -49.48
C SER A 153 49.67 4.53 -51.00
N SER A 154 48.41 4.48 -51.43
CA SER A 154 47.98 4.72 -52.80
C SER A 154 48.37 6.13 -53.29
N SER A 155 48.65 6.23 -54.59
CA SER A 155 48.90 7.52 -55.26
C SER A 155 47.59 8.10 -55.73
N ILE A 156 47.29 9.34 -55.34
CA ILE A 156 46.00 9.98 -55.59
C ILE A 156 46.08 11.05 -56.69
N PHE A 157 47.20 11.76 -56.81
CA PHE A 157 47.35 12.83 -57.79
C PHE A 157 48.83 13.17 -58.04
N LYS A 158 49.16 13.76 -59.19
CA LYS A 158 50.51 14.26 -59.51
C LYS A 158 50.47 15.77 -59.73
N ILE A 159 51.32 16.49 -59.01
CA ILE A 159 51.43 17.95 -59.06
C ILE A 159 52.68 18.33 -59.84
N GLU A 160 52.62 19.42 -60.58
CA GLU A 160 53.69 19.87 -61.47
C GLU A 160 53.88 21.38 -61.38
N ALA A 161 55.13 21.81 -61.21
CA ALA A 161 55.60 23.18 -61.28
C ALA A 161 56.78 23.27 -62.27
N ILE A 162 56.98 24.45 -62.85
CA ILE A 162 58.02 24.75 -63.84
C ILE A 162 58.80 25.98 -63.36
N ASP A 163 60.12 25.95 -63.52
CA ASP A 163 61.04 27.04 -63.26
C ASP A 163 61.89 27.23 -64.53
N LYS A 164 62.10 28.47 -64.95
CA LYS A 164 62.74 28.78 -66.25
C LYS A 164 64.26 28.90 -66.14
N ASP A 165 64.78 29.08 -64.93
CA ASP A 165 66.21 29.08 -64.65
C ASP A 165 66.83 27.73 -65.08
N THR A 166 68.14 27.69 -65.26
CA THR A 166 68.88 26.45 -65.54
C THR A 166 69.66 25.95 -64.33
N GLY A 167 70.17 24.71 -64.42
CA GLY A 167 70.97 24.12 -63.35
C GLY A 167 70.19 23.97 -62.03
N SER A 168 70.74 24.52 -60.95
CA SER A 168 70.12 24.43 -59.62
C SER A 168 68.93 25.37 -59.43
N GLY A 169 68.87 26.52 -60.13
CA GLY A 169 67.70 27.40 -60.11
C GLY A 169 66.49 26.76 -60.78
N GLY A 170 66.70 26.05 -61.90
CA GLY A 170 65.63 25.30 -62.55
C GLY A 170 65.15 24.02 -61.85
N SER A 171 65.83 23.58 -60.78
CA SER A 171 65.60 22.25 -60.19
C SER A 171 64.57 22.28 -59.06
N ILE A 172 63.35 21.80 -59.34
CA ILE A 172 62.24 21.89 -58.39
C ILE A 172 62.17 20.69 -57.46
N THR A 173 61.93 20.98 -56.17
CA THR A 173 61.55 19.98 -55.18
C THR A 173 60.25 20.33 -54.47
N TYR A 174 59.42 19.33 -54.21
CA TYR A 174 58.08 19.49 -53.63
C TYR A 174 58.05 19.14 -52.14
N PHE A 175 57.30 19.93 -51.38
CA PHE A 175 57.09 19.74 -49.95
C PHE A 175 55.62 19.99 -49.58
N LEU A 176 55.14 19.37 -48.52
CA LEU A 176 53.89 19.78 -47.89
C LEU A 176 54.20 20.83 -46.83
N GLN A 177 53.42 21.93 -46.81
CA GLN A 177 53.66 23.00 -45.83
C GLN A 177 53.46 22.50 -44.38
N ASN A 178 52.56 21.53 -44.17
CA ASN A 178 52.28 20.96 -42.86
C ASN A 178 52.38 19.43 -42.86
N ILE A 179 53.61 18.92 -42.81
CA ILE A 179 53.93 17.49 -42.92
C ILE A 179 53.34 16.66 -41.75
N HIS A 180 53.23 17.25 -40.56
CA HIS A 180 52.78 16.53 -39.36
C HIS A 180 51.27 16.50 -39.18
N ALA A 181 50.54 17.50 -39.72
CA ALA A 181 49.08 17.59 -39.59
C ALA A 181 48.30 17.01 -40.79
N ASN A 182 48.97 16.69 -41.90
CA ASN A 182 48.30 16.23 -43.12
C ASN A 182 48.20 14.69 -43.16
N LYS A 183 47.05 14.19 -43.64
CA LYS A 183 46.81 12.75 -43.94
C LYS A 183 47.55 12.27 -45.20
N PHE A 184 48.33 13.13 -45.84
CA PHE A 184 48.93 12.91 -47.16
C PHE A 184 50.45 13.09 -47.12
N THR A 185 51.13 12.48 -48.07
CA THR A 185 52.58 12.64 -48.31
C THR A 185 52.81 12.97 -49.78
N ILE A 186 53.85 13.74 -50.08
CA ILE A 186 54.25 14.06 -51.46
C ILE A 186 55.65 13.53 -51.72
N ASP A 187 55.85 12.94 -52.89
CA ASP A 187 57.17 12.58 -53.36
C ASP A 187 57.95 13.83 -53.79
N ARG A 188 59.15 13.99 -53.21
CA ARG A 188 59.94 15.23 -53.32
C ARG A 188 60.34 15.59 -54.75
N HIS A 189 60.51 14.61 -55.63
CA HIS A 189 61.04 14.84 -56.98
C HIS A 189 59.97 14.68 -58.06
N SER A 190 59.01 13.76 -57.88
CA SER A 190 57.96 13.49 -58.87
C SER A 190 56.67 14.29 -58.67
N GLY A 191 56.48 14.92 -57.51
CA GLY A 191 55.26 15.66 -57.19
C GLY A 191 54.02 14.77 -56.97
N VAL A 192 54.20 13.44 -56.85
CA VAL A 192 53.10 12.50 -56.63
C VAL A 192 52.62 12.57 -55.18
N LEU A 193 51.36 12.97 -55.02
CA LEU A 193 50.64 13.00 -53.75
C LEU A 193 50.06 11.61 -53.45
N ARG A 194 50.25 11.14 -52.22
CA ARG A 194 49.85 9.81 -51.72
C ARG A 194 49.12 9.92 -50.39
N ILE A 195 48.31 8.92 -50.06
CA ILE A 195 47.78 8.75 -48.70
C ILE A 195 48.91 8.29 -47.78
N LYS A 196 49.05 8.92 -46.61
CA LYS A 196 50.11 8.57 -45.64
C LYS A 196 50.00 7.09 -45.23
N PRO A 197 51.11 6.34 -45.13
CA PRO A 197 51.07 4.94 -44.69
C PRO A 197 50.37 4.78 -43.34
N GLY A 198 49.46 3.80 -43.25
CA GLY A 198 48.69 3.53 -42.03
C GLY A 198 47.54 4.52 -41.75
N VAL A 199 47.25 5.46 -42.66
CA VAL A 199 46.11 6.37 -42.58
C VAL A 199 45.04 5.94 -43.58
N THR A 200 43.78 5.95 -43.14
CA THR A 200 42.60 5.79 -43.98
C THR A 200 41.84 7.11 -44.11
N LEU A 201 41.09 7.24 -45.20
CA LEU A 201 40.10 8.30 -45.36
C LEU A 201 38.78 7.81 -44.73
N ASP A 202 37.95 8.77 -44.33
CA ASP A 202 36.71 8.55 -43.57
C ASP A 202 35.81 9.74 -43.89
N TYR A 203 34.78 9.49 -44.68
CA TYR A 203 33.86 10.48 -45.23
C TYR A 203 33.00 11.10 -44.13
N GLU A 204 32.54 10.30 -43.18
CA GLU A 204 31.71 10.66 -42.02
C GLU A 204 32.44 11.68 -41.15
N LYS A 205 33.76 11.53 -41.03
CA LYS A 205 34.61 12.41 -40.22
C LYS A 205 35.13 13.62 -40.96
N SER A 206 35.57 13.50 -42.22
CA SER A 206 36.19 14.60 -42.95
C SER A 206 36.05 14.46 -44.47
N ARG A 207 35.09 15.19 -45.04
CA ARG A 207 34.73 15.16 -46.46
C ARG A 207 35.69 15.87 -47.40
N THR A 208 36.40 16.87 -46.90
CA THR A 208 37.29 17.69 -47.73
C THR A 208 38.59 17.97 -46.98
N HIS A 209 39.70 17.77 -47.66
CA HIS A 209 41.03 18.07 -47.18
C HIS A 209 41.70 19.11 -48.08
N PHE A 210 42.24 20.16 -47.47
CA PHE A 210 43.00 21.20 -48.17
C PHE A 210 44.49 20.97 -47.91
N VAL A 211 45.22 20.54 -48.93
CA VAL A 211 46.65 20.20 -48.84
C VAL A 211 47.47 21.29 -49.51
N VAL A 212 48.23 22.05 -48.72
CA VAL A 212 49.13 23.09 -49.26
C VAL A 212 50.47 22.49 -49.63
N VAL A 213 50.81 22.62 -50.91
CA VAL A 213 52.02 22.08 -51.54
C VAL A 213 52.92 23.24 -51.90
N VAL A 214 54.20 23.09 -51.57
CA VAL A 214 55.26 24.07 -51.78
C VAL A 214 56.24 23.51 -52.80
N ALA A 215 56.44 24.21 -53.92
CA ALA A 215 57.53 23.96 -54.86
C ALA A 215 58.68 24.89 -54.50
N LYS A 216 59.91 24.37 -54.44
CA LYS A 216 61.12 25.14 -54.18
C LYS A 216 62.16 24.85 -55.25
N ASP A 217 62.83 25.88 -55.75
CA ASP A 217 64.03 25.71 -56.56
C ASP A 217 65.19 25.10 -55.73
N GLY A 218 66.27 24.73 -56.41
CA GLY A 218 67.51 24.26 -55.78
C GLY A 218 68.41 25.40 -55.30
N GLY A 219 68.02 26.64 -55.61
CA GLY A 219 68.74 27.88 -55.33
C GLY A 219 69.90 28.16 -56.28
N GLY A 220 70.25 29.44 -56.37
CA GLY A 220 71.32 29.94 -57.21
C GLY A 220 71.77 31.33 -56.78
N LYS A 221 72.74 31.89 -57.50
CA LYS A 221 73.21 33.26 -57.22
C LYS A 221 72.25 34.25 -57.88
N LEU A 222 71.80 35.24 -57.12
CA LEU A 222 71.14 36.43 -57.61
C LEU A 222 71.78 37.65 -56.97
N ARG A 223 72.41 38.47 -57.80
CA ARG A 223 73.18 39.69 -57.45
C ARG A 223 74.25 39.43 -56.39
N GLY A 224 74.89 38.27 -56.48
CA GLY A 224 75.95 37.83 -55.57
C GLY A 224 75.47 37.10 -54.30
N ASP A 225 74.17 37.12 -54.01
CA ASP A 225 73.58 36.40 -52.87
C ASP A 225 73.03 35.05 -53.32
N ASN A 226 73.21 34.00 -52.51
CA ASN A 226 72.53 32.72 -52.75
C ASN A 226 71.06 32.86 -52.34
N LYS A 227 70.14 32.77 -53.31
CA LYS A 227 68.69 32.81 -53.09
C LYS A 227 68.03 31.50 -53.48
N VAL A 228 66.88 31.25 -52.86
CA VAL A 228 66.01 30.11 -53.08
C VAL A 228 64.60 30.66 -53.17
N PHE A 229 63.90 30.42 -54.27
CA PHE A 229 62.51 30.78 -54.45
C PHE A 229 61.56 29.61 -54.19
N SER A 230 60.33 29.98 -53.87
CA SER A 230 59.29 29.00 -53.58
C SER A 230 57.92 29.52 -53.94
N ALA A 231 57.08 28.65 -54.50
CA ALA A 231 55.66 28.90 -54.71
C ALA A 231 54.81 27.92 -53.90
N THR A 232 53.59 28.32 -53.59
CA THR A 232 52.63 27.52 -52.84
C THR A 232 51.29 27.41 -53.55
N THR A 233 50.72 26.22 -53.60
CA THR A 233 49.38 25.95 -54.14
C THR A 233 48.57 25.07 -53.20
N THR A 234 47.25 25.12 -53.28
CA THR A 234 46.37 24.28 -52.45
C THR A 234 45.68 23.23 -53.32
N VAL A 235 45.82 21.97 -52.96
CA VAL A 235 45.09 20.85 -53.54
C VAL A 235 43.86 20.56 -52.70
N THR A 236 42.68 20.62 -53.32
CA THR A 236 41.43 20.27 -52.67
C THR A 236 41.12 18.81 -52.95
N ILE A 237 41.15 17.98 -51.90
CA ILE A 237 40.84 16.56 -51.97
C ILE A 237 39.46 16.37 -51.38
N ASN A 238 38.51 15.97 -52.21
CA ASN A 238 37.17 15.60 -51.79
C ASN A 238 37.12 14.08 -51.64
N VAL A 239 36.67 13.64 -50.47
CA VAL A 239 36.46 12.23 -50.17
C VAL A 239 35.09 11.84 -50.71
N GLU A 240 35.01 10.73 -51.45
CA GLU A 240 33.75 10.15 -51.90
C GLU A 240 33.28 9.08 -50.90
N ASP A 241 32.01 9.18 -50.53
CA ASP A 241 31.27 8.30 -49.61
C ASP A 241 31.16 6.87 -50.21
N VAL A 242 31.51 5.86 -49.43
CA VAL A 242 31.40 4.43 -49.74
C VAL A 242 30.63 3.76 -48.62
N GLN A 243 29.77 2.81 -48.97
CA GLN A 243 28.98 2.05 -47.99
C GLN A 243 29.86 1.25 -47.02
N ASP A 244 30.05 1.76 -45.81
CA ASP A 244 30.87 1.13 -44.78
C ASP A 244 30.35 1.30 -43.33
N THR A 245 29.22 1.99 -43.13
CA THR A 245 28.59 2.10 -41.81
C THR A 245 27.36 1.20 -41.67
N PRO A 246 27.30 0.30 -40.66
CA PRO A 246 26.15 -0.57 -40.45
C PRO A 246 24.92 0.22 -39.98
N PRO A 247 23.70 -0.35 -40.12
CA PRO A 247 22.49 0.36 -39.72
C PRO A 247 22.45 0.52 -38.20
N MET A 248 21.78 1.56 -37.71
CA MET A 248 21.67 1.88 -36.28
C MET A 248 20.21 1.99 -35.84
N PHE A 249 19.83 1.25 -34.79
CA PHE A 249 18.52 1.39 -34.16
C PHE A 249 18.40 2.72 -33.40
N ILE A 250 17.31 3.46 -33.63
CA ILE A 250 16.98 4.70 -32.93
C ILE A 250 15.98 4.44 -31.80
N GLY A 251 16.09 5.12 -30.66
CA GLY A 251 15.11 4.95 -29.57
C GLY A 251 15.25 3.68 -28.75
N THR A 252 16.45 3.09 -28.68
CA THR A 252 16.76 2.00 -27.75
C THR A 252 16.90 2.53 -26.30
N PRO A 253 16.49 1.76 -25.27
CA PRO A 253 15.85 0.43 -25.31
C PRO A 253 14.36 0.47 -25.65
N TYR A 254 13.86 -0.60 -26.29
CA TYR A 254 12.45 -0.74 -26.68
C TYR A 254 11.63 -1.53 -25.64
N TYR A 255 10.47 -0.99 -25.27
CA TYR A 255 9.52 -1.63 -24.37
C TYR A 255 8.13 -1.74 -25.02
N GLY A 256 7.59 -2.96 -25.03
CA GLY A 256 6.25 -3.28 -25.51
C GLY A 256 5.36 -3.83 -24.41
N TYR A 257 4.05 -3.63 -24.57
CA TYR A 257 3.05 -4.21 -23.67
C TYR A 257 2.00 -4.95 -24.48
N VAL A 258 1.70 -6.18 -24.07
CA VAL A 258 0.57 -6.96 -24.59
C VAL A 258 -0.41 -7.09 -23.45
N TYR A 259 -1.61 -6.56 -23.62
CA TYR A 259 -2.68 -6.70 -22.64
C TYR A 259 -3.43 -8.02 -22.87
N GLU A 260 -4.06 -8.56 -21.84
CA GLU A 260 -4.81 -9.81 -21.93
C GLU A 260 -5.98 -9.79 -22.96
N ASP A 261 -6.53 -8.63 -23.25
CA ASP A 261 -7.59 -8.41 -24.24
C ASP A 261 -7.04 -8.09 -25.65
N THR A 262 -5.72 -8.04 -25.81
CA THR A 262 -5.08 -7.76 -27.10
C THR A 262 -5.38 -8.88 -28.09
N LEU A 263 -5.92 -8.52 -29.24
CA LEU A 263 -6.26 -9.49 -30.28
C LEU A 263 -4.99 -10.01 -30.98
N ALA A 264 -4.99 -11.30 -31.32
CA ALA A 264 -3.95 -11.86 -32.19
C ALA A 264 -3.93 -11.13 -33.55
N GLY A 265 -2.73 -10.78 -34.01
CA GLY A 265 -2.45 -9.94 -35.16
C GLY A 265 -2.28 -8.45 -34.84
N SER A 266 -2.49 -8.02 -33.60
CA SER A 266 -2.31 -6.61 -33.21
C SER A 266 -0.84 -6.22 -33.17
N GLU A 267 -0.54 -5.01 -33.63
CA GLU A 267 0.79 -4.41 -33.50
C GLU A 267 1.05 -4.02 -32.03
N VAL A 268 2.22 -4.41 -31.51
CA VAL A 268 2.68 -4.12 -30.15
C VAL A 268 3.51 -2.84 -30.14
N LEU A 269 4.49 -2.75 -31.03
CA LEU A 269 5.36 -1.58 -31.21
C LEU A 269 6.10 -1.65 -32.55
N THR A 270 6.62 -0.52 -33.00
CA THR A 270 7.49 -0.44 -34.18
C THR A 270 8.93 -0.16 -33.77
N VAL A 271 9.89 -0.97 -34.22
CA VAL A 271 11.32 -0.65 -34.11
C VAL A 271 11.80 0.06 -35.38
N VAL A 272 12.73 0.99 -35.24
CA VAL A 272 13.27 1.76 -36.36
C VAL A 272 14.79 1.72 -36.33
N ALA A 273 15.38 1.37 -37.46
CA ALA A 273 16.80 1.51 -37.74
C ALA A 273 17.00 2.45 -38.94
N LEU A 274 18.11 3.18 -38.94
CA LEU A 274 18.52 4.06 -40.02
C LEU A 274 19.90 3.64 -40.52
N ASP A 275 20.10 3.74 -41.83
CA ASP A 275 21.41 3.58 -42.47
C ASP A 275 22.30 4.77 -42.04
N GLY A 276 23.55 4.48 -41.69
CA GLY A 276 24.53 5.48 -41.26
C GLY A 276 25.12 6.29 -42.41
N ASP A 277 25.05 5.77 -43.65
CA ASP A 277 25.68 6.35 -44.83
C ASP A 277 24.90 7.58 -45.34
N ARG A 278 25.62 8.62 -45.80
CA ARG A 278 25.02 9.93 -46.11
C ARG A 278 24.95 10.22 -47.61
N GLY A 279 23.84 9.83 -48.22
CA GLY A 279 23.45 10.33 -49.55
C GLY A 279 22.67 9.33 -50.40
N LYS A 280 22.73 8.05 -50.05
CA LYS A 280 21.99 6.95 -50.68
C LYS A 280 21.64 5.86 -49.64
N PRO A 281 20.66 6.11 -48.74
CA PRO A 281 20.31 5.14 -47.72
C PRO A 281 19.77 3.86 -48.37
N ASN A 282 20.31 2.71 -47.96
CA ASN A 282 19.83 1.41 -48.36
C ASN A 282 18.51 1.08 -47.66
N SER A 283 17.73 0.20 -48.30
CA SER A 283 16.54 -0.35 -47.66
C SER A 283 16.96 -1.27 -46.52
N ILE A 284 16.32 -1.14 -45.36
CA ILE A 284 16.61 -1.96 -44.18
C ILE A 284 15.57 -3.07 -44.07
N HIS A 285 16.05 -4.30 -43.90
CA HIS A 285 15.24 -5.45 -43.54
C HIS A 285 15.35 -5.81 -42.06
N TYR A 286 14.19 -6.03 -41.44
CA TYR A 286 14.09 -6.44 -40.03
C TYR A 286 13.75 -7.92 -39.90
N CYS A 287 14.35 -8.62 -38.93
CA CYS A 287 13.92 -9.96 -38.54
C CYS A 287 14.15 -10.22 -37.04
N ILE A 288 13.30 -11.07 -36.44
CA ILE A 288 13.52 -11.57 -35.08
C ILE A 288 14.44 -12.79 -35.17
N ILE A 289 15.54 -12.77 -34.43
CA ILE A 289 16.54 -13.84 -34.43
C ILE A 289 16.28 -14.84 -33.30
N ASN A 290 15.78 -14.34 -32.16
CA ASN A 290 15.52 -15.15 -30.98
C ASN A 290 14.55 -14.43 -30.03
N GLY A 291 13.94 -15.18 -29.11
CA GLY A 291 13.17 -14.68 -27.98
C GLY A 291 11.65 -14.70 -28.16
N ASP A 292 11.14 -14.93 -29.37
CA ASP A 292 9.72 -14.88 -29.71
C ASP A 292 8.94 -16.15 -29.35
N GLU A 293 9.60 -17.31 -29.36
CA GLU A 293 8.96 -18.63 -29.14
C GLU A 293 7.74 -18.87 -30.04
N GLY A 294 7.75 -18.31 -31.26
CA GLY A 294 6.63 -18.33 -32.20
C GLY A 294 5.40 -17.58 -31.68
N SER A 295 5.58 -16.56 -30.86
CA SER A 295 4.49 -15.75 -30.27
C SER A 295 4.40 -14.34 -30.85
N PHE A 296 5.46 -13.90 -31.52
CA PHE A 296 5.56 -12.58 -32.14
C PHE A 296 6.07 -12.69 -33.57
N GLU A 297 5.66 -11.77 -34.43
CA GLU A 297 6.20 -11.61 -35.78
C GLU A 297 6.67 -10.16 -35.97
N ILE A 298 7.60 -9.94 -36.90
CA ILE A 298 8.06 -8.61 -37.27
C ILE A 298 7.89 -8.38 -38.77
N SER A 299 7.37 -7.23 -39.15
CA SER A 299 7.34 -6.79 -40.53
C SER A 299 8.76 -6.50 -41.02
N ASN A 300 9.16 -7.18 -42.10
CA ASN A 300 10.51 -7.07 -42.65
C ASN A 300 10.85 -5.68 -43.20
N THR A 301 9.89 -4.79 -43.44
CA THR A 301 10.10 -3.48 -44.06
C THR A 301 9.79 -2.33 -43.12
N THR A 302 8.77 -2.48 -42.28
CA THR A 302 8.32 -1.41 -41.37
C THR A 302 8.92 -1.51 -39.97
N GLY A 303 9.42 -2.69 -39.57
CA GLY A 303 9.87 -2.94 -38.20
C GLY A 303 8.73 -3.05 -37.18
N ALA A 304 7.46 -3.09 -37.62
CA ALA A 304 6.30 -3.34 -36.77
C ALA A 304 6.34 -4.76 -36.20
N ILE A 305 6.32 -4.89 -34.88
CA ILE A 305 6.26 -6.16 -34.15
C ILE A 305 4.80 -6.40 -33.74
N SER A 306 4.24 -7.53 -34.15
CA SER A 306 2.86 -7.92 -33.85
C SER A 306 2.82 -9.21 -33.03
N VAL A 307 1.78 -9.34 -32.20
CA VAL A 307 1.53 -10.57 -31.43
C VAL A 307 0.69 -11.54 -32.25
N ILE A 308 1.12 -12.79 -32.44
CA ILE A 308 0.41 -13.76 -33.30
C ILE A 308 -0.41 -14.80 -32.54
N LYS A 309 -0.10 -15.01 -31.26
CA LYS A 309 -0.89 -15.88 -30.37
C LYS A 309 -1.86 -15.04 -29.55
N SER A 310 -2.93 -15.65 -29.04
CA SER A 310 -3.75 -14.94 -28.05
C SER A 310 -2.95 -14.76 -26.75
N PRO A 311 -3.17 -13.67 -25.99
CA PRO A 311 -2.47 -13.42 -24.73
C PRO A 311 -2.52 -14.60 -23.75
N ASN A 312 -3.66 -15.31 -23.68
CA ASN A 312 -3.83 -16.52 -22.84
C ASN A 312 -2.97 -17.72 -23.25
N GLN A 313 -2.38 -17.71 -24.46
CA GLN A 313 -1.47 -18.75 -24.96
C GLN A 313 0.01 -18.37 -24.79
N LEU A 314 0.29 -17.15 -24.31
CA LEU A 314 1.64 -16.71 -23.99
C LEU A 314 2.10 -17.41 -22.71
N LYS A 315 3.28 -18.03 -22.77
CA LYS A 315 3.82 -18.85 -21.67
C LYS A 315 4.66 -18.07 -20.67
N LYS A 316 5.01 -16.82 -21.01
CA LYS A 316 5.89 -15.96 -20.21
C LYS A 316 5.24 -14.61 -19.98
N GLU A 317 5.49 -14.04 -18.81
CA GLU A 317 5.12 -12.66 -18.50
C GLU A 317 6.03 -11.65 -19.21
N VAL A 318 7.26 -12.04 -19.54
CA VAL A 318 8.25 -11.18 -20.21
C VAL A 318 8.92 -11.96 -21.35
N TYR A 319 8.94 -11.33 -22.52
CA TYR A 319 9.63 -11.79 -23.72
C TYR A 319 10.75 -10.82 -24.06
N GLU A 320 11.97 -11.33 -24.22
CA GLU A 320 13.14 -10.55 -24.64
C GLU A 320 13.50 -10.93 -26.06
N LEU A 321 13.04 -10.13 -27.02
CA LEU A 321 13.27 -10.37 -28.44
C LEU A 321 14.61 -9.77 -28.88
N LYS A 322 15.44 -10.58 -29.54
CA LYS A 322 16.65 -10.10 -30.22
C LYS A 322 16.31 -9.82 -31.69
N VAL A 323 16.20 -8.54 -32.04
CA VAL A 323 15.85 -8.08 -33.40
C VAL A 323 17.12 -7.71 -34.16
N LYS A 324 17.23 -8.17 -35.41
CA LYS A 324 18.28 -7.81 -36.37
C LYS A 324 17.72 -6.82 -37.38
N ALA A 325 18.49 -5.76 -37.64
CA ALA A 325 18.30 -4.89 -38.81
C ALA A 325 19.49 -5.10 -39.75
N SER A 326 19.23 -5.36 -41.03
CA SER A 326 20.25 -5.58 -42.05
C SER A 326 19.96 -4.73 -43.28
N GLU A 327 21.00 -4.16 -43.86
CA GLU A 327 20.90 -3.44 -45.13
C GLU A 327 20.70 -4.39 -46.31
N VAL A 328 19.99 -3.89 -47.32
CA VAL A 328 19.74 -4.60 -48.57
C VAL A 328 20.42 -3.83 -49.69
N SER A 329 21.58 -4.31 -50.11
CA SER A 329 22.29 -3.81 -51.29
C SER A 329 21.51 -4.14 -52.57
N GLN A 330 21.45 -3.19 -53.51
CA GLN A 330 20.77 -3.39 -54.81
C GLN A 330 21.57 -4.30 -55.77
N GLU A 331 22.85 -4.54 -55.48
CA GLU A 331 23.71 -5.49 -56.18
C GLU A 331 23.93 -6.69 -55.26
N GLY A 332 23.39 -7.85 -55.62
CA GLY A 332 23.26 -9.05 -54.78
C GLY A 332 24.57 -9.72 -54.31
N GLY A 333 25.38 -8.99 -53.55
CA GLY A 333 26.54 -9.45 -52.80
C GLY A 333 26.20 -9.73 -51.34
N ASP A 334 26.76 -10.83 -50.82
CA ASP A 334 26.43 -11.51 -49.55
C ASP A 334 26.97 -10.82 -48.28
N THR A 335 27.35 -9.54 -48.34
CA THR A 335 27.81 -8.78 -47.17
C THR A 335 26.79 -7.71 -46.82
N SER A 336 25.72 -8.11 -46.13
CA SER A 336 24.76 -7.19 -45.50
C SER A 336 25.26 -6.82 -44.12
N GLU A 337 25.74 -5.59 -43.99
CA GLU A 337 26.01 -4.98 -42.68
C GLU A 337 24.74 -5.02 -41.83
N HIS A 338 24.90 -5.31 -40.54
CA HIS A 338 23.77 -5.54 -39.66
C HIS A 338 24.04 -5.18 -38.20
N THR A 339 22.96 -4.84 -37.51
CA THR A 339 22.97 -4.52 -36.09
C THR A 339 21.89 -5.28 -35.33
N PHE A 340 22.00 -5.31 -34.00
CA PHE A 340 21.04 -5.97 -33.13
C PHE A 340 20.51 -5.01 -32.06
N ALA A 341 19.22 -5.12 -31.76
CA ALA A 341 18.58 -4.48 -30.61
C ALA A 341 17.80 -5.50 -29.78
N MET A 342 17.73 -5.25 -28.47
CA MET A 342 16.88 -6.01 -27.55
C MET A 342 15.55 -5.26 -27.39
N VAL A 343 14.45 -5.99 -27.53
CA VAL A 343 13.09 -5.51 -27.32
C VAL A 343 12.46 -6.31 -26.19
N THR A 344 12.02 -5.62 -25.14
CA THR A 344 11.37 -6.26 -24.00
C THR A 344 9.86 -6.08 -24.11
N ILE A 345 9.12 -7.17 -24.28
CA ILE A 345 7.66 -7.18 -24.30
C ILE A 345 7.15 -7.77 -22.99
N ARG A 346 6.27 -7.04 -22.29
CA ARG A 346 5.63 -7.51 -21.06
C ARG A 346 4.16 -7.81 -21.29
N VAL A 347 3.72 -8.99 -20.87
CA VAL A 347 2.30 -9.34 -20.83
C VAL A 347 1.70 -8.73 -19.56
N VAL A 348 0.64 -7.95 -19.72
CA VAL A 348 0.01 -7.19 -18.64
C VAL A 348 -1.42 -7.68 -18.49
N ASP A 349 -1.71 -8.18 -17.29
CA ASP A 349 -3.05 -8.50 -16.84
C ASP A 349 -3.83 -7.22 -16.55
N LEU A 350 -5.05 -7.13 -17.05
CA LEU A 350 -5.97 -6.02 -16.79
C LEU A 350 -6.82 -6.37 -15.58
N ASN A 351 -7.03 -5.40 -14.70
CA ASN A 351 -7.95 -5.57 -13.58
C ASN A 351 -9.39 -5.37 -14.11
N ASN A 352 -10.04 -6.42 -14.59
CA ASN A 352 -11.37 -6.33 -15.20
C ASN A 352 -12.34 -7.47 -14.81
N HIS A 353 -11.90 -8.44 -14.01
CA HIS A 353 -12.76 -9.47 -13.43
C HIS A 353 -12.90 -9.28 -11.92
N PRO A 354 -14.05 -8.80 -11.41
CA PRO A 354 -14.24 -8.65 -9.97
C PRO A 354 -14.28 -10.02 -9.25
N PRO A 355 -13.85 -10.09 -7.96
CA PRO A 355 -14.01 -11.28 -7.15
C PRO A 355 -15.46 -11.75 -7.15
N THR A 356 -15.72 -13.02 -7.41
CA THR A 356 -17.08 -13.55 -7.55
C THR A 356 -17.29 -14.76 -6.63
N PHE A 357 -18.44 -14.79 -5.95
CA PHE A 357 -18.81 -15.91 -5.07
C PHE A 357 -19.56 -17.00 -5.84
N TYR A 358 -19.22 -18.25 -5.56
CA TYR A 358 -19.76 -19.46 -6.16
C TYR A 358 -20.27 -20.41 -5.07
N GLY A 359 -21.42 -21.04 -5.34
CA GLY A 359 -21.94 -22.20 -4.60
C GLY A 359 -21.83 -23.48 -5.41
N GLU A 360 -22.57 -24.52 -5.01
CA GLU A 360 -22.54 -25.83 -5.69
C GLU A 360 -23.03 -25.78 -7.14
N ASN A 361 -23.89 -24.81 -7.48
CA ASN A 361 -24.53 -24.69 -8.79
C ASN A 361 -24.00 -23.51 -9.62
N GLY A 362 -22.82 -22.96 -9.28
CA GLY A 362 -22.21 -21.82 -9.98
C GLY A 362 -22.29 -20.50 -9.20
N PRO A 363 -22.22 -19.34 -9.89
CA PRO A 363 -22.22 -18.03 -9.23
C PRO A 363 -23.45 -17.83 -8.35
N GLN A 364 -23.23 -17.47 -7.09
CA GLN A 364 -24.29 -17.37 -6.09
C GLN A 364 -24.02 -16.21 -5.14
N ASN A 365 -25.06 -15.41 -4.88
CA ASN A 365 -24.98 -14.21 -4.03
C ASN A 365 -25.70 -14.37 -2.67
N ARG A 366 -26.21 -15.56 -2.37
CA ARG A 366 -26.92 -15.85 -1.11
C ARG A 366 -26.71 -17.29 -0.70
N PHE A 367 -26.23 -17.51 0.52
CA PHE A 367 -25.98 -18.81 1.12
C PHE A 367 -26.79 -18.96 2.40
N GLU A 368 -27.46 -20.09 2.55
CA GLU A 368 -28.30 -20.37 3.72
C GLU A 368 -27.81 -21.61 4.47
N LEU A 369 -27.89 -21.55 5.80
CA LEU A 369 -27.61 -22.68 6.69
C LEU A 369 -28.65 -22.73 7.82
N THR A 370 -29.02 -23.92 8.22
CA THR A 370 -29.75 -24.18 9.48
C THR A 370 -28.83 -24.84 10.48
N MET A 371 -28.74 -24.33 11.70
CA MET A 371 -27.91 -24.89 12.77
C MET A 371 -28.55 -24.70 14.13
N TYR A 372 -28.20 -25.53 15.11
CA TYR A 372 -28.60 -25.32 16.50
C TYR A 372 -27.87 -24.13 17.11
N GLU A 373 -28.52 -23.48 18.07
CA GLU A 373 -27.90 -22.46 18.91
C GLU A 373 -26.85 -23.05 19.87
N HIS A 374 -26.10 -22.18 20.56
CA HIS A 374 -24.99 -22.56 21.44
C HIS A 374 -23.98 -23.56 20.84
N PRO A 375 -23.57 -23.41 19.56
CA PRO A 375 -22.57 -24.29 18.96
C PRO A 375 -21.21 -24.14 19.66
N PRO A 376 -20.39 -25.19 19.80
CA PRO A 376 -19.06 -25.06 20.38
C PRO A 376 -18.20 -24.01 19.65
N GLU A 377 -17.48 -23.19 20.42
CA GLU A 377 -16.53 -22.22 19.86
C GLU A 377 -15.46 -22.93 19.03
N GLY A 378 -15.15 -22.38 17.86
CA GLY A 378 -14.27 -23.03 16.88
C GLY A 378 -14.97 -24.02 15.94
N GLU A 379 -16.28 -24.24 16.08
CA GLU A 379 -17.05 -25.04 15.11
C GLU A 379 -17.01 -24.38 13.72
N ILE A 380 -16.82 -25.21 12.69
CA ILE A 380 -16.82 -24.80 11.30
C ILE A 380 -18.22 -25.03 10.73
N LEU A 381 -18.80 -24.02 10.08
CA LEU A 381 -20.11 -24.10 9.43
C LEU A 381 -20.05 -24.89 8.11
N ARG A 382 -19.86 -26.21 8.20
CA ARG A 382 -19.61 -27.11 7.06
C ARG A 382 -20.73 -27.16 6.02
N GLY A 383 -21.95 -26.76 6.37
CA GLY A 383 -23.08 -26.70 5.43
C GLY A 383 -22.99 -25.54 4.43
N LEU A 384 -22.10 -24.57 4.64
CA LEU A 384 -21.86 -23.48 3.70
C LEU A 384 -20.69 -23.86 2.77
N LYS A 385 -21.01 -24.26 1.54
CA LYS A 385 -20.01 -24.46 0.47
C LYS A 385 -19.91 -23.19 -0.35
N ILE A 386 -18.99 -22.32 0.04
CA ILE A 386 -18.73 -21.04 -0.60
C ILE A 386 -17.33 -21.08 -1.18
N THR A 387 -17.22 -20.83 -2.48
CA THR A 387 -15.94 -20.57 -3.15
C THR A 387 -15.94 -19.13 -3.61
N VAL A 388 -14.80 -18.46 -3.54
CA VAL A 388 -14.62 -17.13 -4.13
C VAL A 388 -13.48 -17.21 -5.13
N ASN A 389 -13.70 -16.67 -6.31
CA ASN A 389 -12.72 -16.66 -7.38
C ASN A 389 -12.65 -15.29 -8.04
N ASP A 390 -11.43 -14.84 -8.27
CA ASP A 390 -11.06 -13.70 -9.09
C ASP A 390 -10.20 -14.22 -10.24
N SER A 391 -10.64 -13.94 -11.47
CA SER A 391 -10.04 -14.53 -12.67
C SER A 391 -8.85 -13.74 -13.20
N ASP A 392 -8.58 -12.56 -12.64
CA ASP A 392 -7.41 -11.76 -12.96
C ASP A 392 -6.12 -12.46 -12.45
N GLN A 393 -4.95 -11.87 -12.67
CA GLN A 393 -3.66 -12.47 -12.28
C GLN A 393 -2.83 -11.60 -11.33
N GLY A 394 -1.99 -12.28 -10.54
CA GLY A 394 -1.00 -11.62 -9.69
C GLY A 394 -1.62 -10.71 -8.64
N ALA A 395 -1.33 -9.40 -8.71
CA ALA A 395 -1.83 -8.44 -7.74
C ALA A 395 -3.31 -8.08 -7.96
N ASN A 396 -3.81 -8.19 -9.19
CA ASN A 396 -5.20 -7.90 -9.54
C ASN A 396 -6.15 -8.95 -8.94
N ALA A 397 -5.74 -10.22 -8.96
CA ALA A 397 -6.47 -11.36 -8.37
C ALA A 397 -6.44 -11.46 -6.83
N LYS A 398 -5.87 -10.47 -6.14
CA LYS A 398 -5.63 -10.53 -4.70
C LYS A 398 -6.66 -9.71 -3.94
N PHE A 399 -7.43 -10.36 -3.08
CA PHE A 399 -8.52 -9.71 -2.34
C PHE A 399 -8.61 -10.17 -0.89
N ASN A 400 -9.27 -9.35 -0.06
CA ASN A 400 -9.56 -9.64 1.34
C ASN A 400 -11.02 -10.02 1.52
N LEU A 401 -11.25 -11.04 2.35
CA LEU A 401 -12.56 -11.48 2.79
C LEU A 401 -12.91 -10.89 4.16
N ARG A 402 -14.14 -10.39 4.29
CA ARG A 402 -14.68 -9.86 5.54
C ARG A 402 -16.13 -10.29 5.70
N LEU A 403 -16.51 -10.60 6.93
CA LEU A 403 -17.89 -10.82 7.29
C LEU A 403 -18.43 -9.57 8.00
N VAL A 404 -19.49 -8.99 7.45
CA VAL A 404 -20.10 -7.75 7.95
C VAL A 404 -21.51 -8.07 8.48
N GLY A 405 -21.75 -7.81 9.75
CA GLY A 405 -23.01 -8.14 10.42
C GLY A 405 -22.90 -7.97 11.94
N PRO A 406 -23.73 -8.69 12.72
CA PRO A 406 -23.59 -8.78 14.17
C PRO A 406 -22.15 -9.17 14.58
N GLY A 407 -21.42 -8.24 15.19
CA GLY A 407 -19.97 -8.37 15.35
C GLY A 407 -19.55 -9.49 16.30
N GLY A 408 -18.43 -10.15 16.01
CA GLY A 408 -17.77 -11.09 16.92
C GLY A 408 -18.41 -12.46 17.06
N ILE A 409 -19.47 -12.77 16.30
CA ILE A 409 -20.14 -14.07 16.35
C ILE A 409 -19.39 -15.12 15.52
N PHE A 410 -19.01 -14.74 14.29
CA PHE A 410 -18.29 -15.61 13.37
C PHE A 410 -17.06 -14.90 12.80
N ARG A 411 -16.04 -15.70 12.47
CA ARG A 411 -14.91 -15.27 11.64
C ARG A 411 -14.91 -15.98 10.30
N VAL A 412 -14.38 -15.30 9.28
CA VAL A 412 -14.14 -15.87 7.96
C VAL A 412 -12.67 -16.25 7.79
N VAL A 413 -12.43 -17.43 7.21
CA VAL A 413 -11.09 -17.96 6.92
C VAL A 413 -11.07 -18.54 5.50
N PRO A 414 -10.06 -18.22 4.66
CA PRO A 414 -8.97 -17.27 4.91
C PRO A 414 -9.43 -15.80 4.87
N GLN A 415 -8.62 -14.87 5.41
CA GLN A 415 -8.91 -13.43 5.34
C GLN A 415 -8.36 -12.74 4.09
N THR A 416 -7.32 -13.31 3.49
CA THR A 416 -6.70 -12.84 2.25
C THR A 416 -6.60 -14.00 1.30
N VAL A 417 -7.00 -13.79 0.06
CA VAL A 417 -7.05 -14.80 -1.01
C VAL A 417 -6.25 -14.30 -2.20
N LEU A 418 -5.65 -15.23 -2.93
CA LEU A 418 -5.03 -15.03 -4.23
C LEU A 418 -5.72 -15.96 -5.22
N ASN A 419 -6.34 -15.39 -6.26
CA ASN A 419 -7.12 -16.08 -7.28
C ASN A 419 -8.38 -16.75 -6.71
N GLU A 420 -8.25 -17.94 -6.14
CA GLU A 420 -9.37 -18.76 -5.69
C GLU A 420 -9.17 -19.25 -4.26
N ALA A 421 -10.24 -19.25 -3.46
CA ALA A 421 -10.26 -19.95 -2.18
C ALA A 421 -11.65 -20.48 -1.83
N GLN A 422 -11.65 -21.59 -1.09
CA GLN A 422 -12.83 -22.04 -0.36
C GLN A 422 -12.98 -21.21 0.92
N VAL A 423 -14.14 -20.61 1.10
CA VAL A 423 -14.46 -19.78 2.26
C VAL A 423 -15.03 -20.67 3.36
N THR A 424 -14.42 -20.59 4.55
CA THR A 424 -14.90 -21.24 5.76
C THR A 424 -15.32 -20.20 6.79
N ILE A 425 -16.45 -20.46 7.45
CA ILE A 425 -16.97 -19.60 8.52
C ILE A 425 -16.87 -20.40 9.83
N ILE A 426 -16.29 -19.78 10.85
CA ILE A 426 -15.99 -20.41 12.15
C ILE A 426 -16.68 -19.63 13.26
N VAL A 427 -17.28 -20.33 14.22
CA VAL A 427 -17.88 -19.76 15.43
C VAL A 427 -16.79 -19.16 16.33
N GLU A 428 -16.94 -17.89 16.74
CA GLU A 428 -16.06 -17.24 17.72
C GLU A 428 -16.75 -16.99 19.07
N ASN A 429 -18.03 -16.59 19.07
CA ASN A 429 -18.77 -16.32 20.29
C ASN A 429 -20.07 -17.13 20.30
N SER A 430 -20.03 -18.28 20.96
CA SER A 430 -21.17 -19.21 21.06
C SER A 430 -22.34 -18.58 21.80
N ALA A 431 -22.07 -17.83 22.88
CA ALA A 431 -23.09 -17.21 23.72
C ALA A 431 -23.87 -16.08 23.02
N ALA A 432 -23.39 -15.59 21.88
CA ALA A 432 -24.12 -14.62 21.06
C ALA A 432 -25.05 -15.29 20.02
N ILE A 433 -25.00 -16.62 19.91
CA ILE A 433 -25.85 -17.43 19.01
C ILE A 433 -26.93 -18.07 19.88
N ASP A 434 -27.98 -17.29 20.13
CA ASP A 434 -29.10 -17.58 21.02
C ASP A 434 -30.41 -17.39 20.22
N TYR A 435 -31.24 -18.43 20.19
CA TYR A 435 -32.48 -18.50 19.42
C TYR A 435 -33.58 -17.62 20.02
N GLU A 436 -33.69 -17.56 21.35
CA GLU A 436 -34.64 -16.72 22.09
C GLU A 436 -34.36 -15.24 21.81
N SER A 437 -33.09 -14.89 21.62
CA SER A 437 -32.65 -13.55 21.22
C SER A 437 -32.90 -13.27 19.74
N SER A 438 -32.46 -14.14 18.82
CA SER A 438 -32.62 -13.94 17.38
C SER A 438 -32.64 -15.23 16.56
N LYS A 439 -33.81 -15.59 16.05
CA LYS A 439 -34.05 -16.81 15.23
C LYS A 439 -33.30 -16.85 13.89
N VAL A 440 -32.88 -15.70 13.35
CA VAL A 440 -32.17 -15.60 12.07
C VAL A 440 -31.03 -14.62 12.19
N LEU A 441 -29.81 -15.07 11.89
CA LEU A 441 -28.63 -14.22 11.81
C LEU A 441 -28.28 -13.97 10.34
N THR A 442 -28.10 -12.70 9.96
CA THR A 442 -27.78 -12.31 8.59
C THR A 442 -26.45 -11.56 8.54
N PHE A 443 -25.57 -12.00 7.65
CA PHE A 443 -24.26 -11.41 7.43
C PHE A 443 -24.06 -11.12 5.94
N LYS A 444 -23.21 -10.13 5.64
CA LYS A 444 -22.69 -9.87 4.30
C LYS A 444 -21.24 -10.34 4.25
N LEU A 445 -20.97 -11.34 3.43
CA LEU A 445 -19.63 -11.75 3.07
C LEU A 445 -19.13 -10.83 1.96
N LEU A 446 -18.05 -10.11 2.21
CA LEU A 446 -17.50 -9.07 1.37
C LEU A 446 -16.10 -9.48 0.90
N ALA A 447 -15.88 -9.49 -0.41
CA ALA A 447 -14.57 -9.62 -1.03
C ALA A 447 -14.16 -8.25 -1.58
N ILE A 448 -12.96 -7.78 -1.24
CA ILE A 448 -12.42 -6.48 -1.70
C ILE A 448 -10.99 -6.66 -2.19
N GLU A 449 -10.72 -6.30 -3.42
CA GLU A 449 -9.36 -6.29 -3.98
C GLU A 449 -8.39 -5.40 -3.19
N VAL A 450 -7.13 -5.82 -3.19
CA VAL A 450 -6.03 -5.13 -2.52
C VAL A 450 -4.86 -4.92 -3.46
N ASN A 451 -4.18 -3.79 -3.29
CA ASN A 451 -3.01 -3.40 -4.10
C ASN A 451 -3.33 -3.04 -5.56
N THR A 452 -4.61 -2.82 -5.89
CA THR A 452 -5.07 -2.26 -7.15
C THR A 452 -5.53 -0.80 -6.98
N PRO A 453 -5.31 0.09 -7.97
CA PRO A 453 -5.78 1.47 -7.95
C PRO A 453 -7.30 1.57 -8.10
N GLU A 454 -7.89 0.74 -8.96
CA GLU A 454 -9.33 0.51 -9.05
C GLU A 454 -9.65 -0.74 -8.24
N LYS A 455 -10.43 -0.62 -7.18
CA LYS A 455 -10.78 -1.76 -6.32
C LYS A 455 -12.14 -2.28 -6.70
N PHE A 456 -12.21 -3.47 -7.26
CA PHE A 456 -13.50 -4.15 -7.29
C PHE A 456 -13.82 -4.79 -5.94
N SER A 457 -15.12 -4.93 -5.71
CA SER A 457 -15.65 -5.60 -4.54
C SER A 457 -16.95 -6.31 -4.89
N SER A 458 -17.18 -7.43 -4.23
CA SER A 458 -18.43 -8.17 -4.33
C SER A 458 -18.95 -8.56 -2.96
N THR A 459 -20.26 -8.77 -2.89
CA THR A 459 -20.94 -9.15 -1.65
C THR A 459 -21.87 -10.33 -1.87
N ALA A 460 -21.90 -11.24 -0.91
CA ALA A 460 -22.90 -12.30 -0.81
C ALA A 460 -23.58 -12.28 0.58
N ASP A 461 -24.87 -12.59 0.61
CA ASP A 461 -25.63 -12.71 1.86
C ASP A 461 -25.43 -14.11 2.46
N VAL A 462 -25.11 -14.18 3.75
CA VAL A 462 -25.04 -15.42 4.52
C VAL A 462 -26.17 -15.38 5.56
N VAL A 463 -27.15 -16.26 5.41
CA VAL A 463 -28.35 -16.33 6.25
C VAL A 463 -28.32 -17.61 7.06
N ILE A 464 -28.22 -17.47 8.38
CA ILE A 464 -28.20 -18.60 9.31
C ILE A 464 -29.53 -18.61 10.05
N ARG A 465 -30.26 -19.72 9.92
CA ARG A 465 -31.51 -19.97 10.63
C ARG A 465 -31.20 -20.83 11.85
N LEU A 466 -31.48 -20.31 13.02
CA LEU A 466 -31.23 -21.04 14.26
C LEU A 466 -32.34 -22.05 14.51
N LEU A 467 -31.93 -23.22 14.99
CA LEU A 467 -32.78 -24.23 15.58
C LEU A 467 -32.62 -24.11 17.08
N ASP A 468 -33.77 -23.97 17.74
CA ASP A 468 -33.93 -23.90 19.17
C ASP A 468 -33.40 -25.18 19.84
N THR A 469 -32.88 -25.04 21.04
CA THR A 469 -32.52 -26.14 21.95
C THR A 469 -33.16 -25.87 23.29
N ASN A 470 -33.58 -26.93 24.01
CA ASN A 470 -34.01 -26.75 25.39
C ASN A 470 -32.80 -26.35 26.26
N ASP A 471 -32.56 -25.07 26.44
CA ASP A 471 -31.49 -24.49 27.26
C ASP A 471 -32.03 -23.62 28.41
N ASN A 472 -33.27 -23.14 28.30
CA ASN A 472 -33.98 -22.48 29.38
C ASN A 472 -34.68 -23.47 30.31
N VAL A 473 -35.30 -22.95 31.37
CA VAL A 473 -36.16 -23.72 32.29
C VAL A 473 -37.42 -22.93 32.54
N PRO A 474 -38.55 -23.58 32.86
CA PRO A 474 -39.79 -22.87 33.12
C PRO A 474 -39.59 -21.87 34.26
N LYS A 475 -40.04 -20.63 34.12
CA LYS A 475 -39.85 -19.59 35.12
C LYS A 475 -41.18 -19.05 35.62
N PHE A 476 -41.44 -19.17 36.92
CA PHE A 476 -42.63 -18.58 37.54
C PHE A 476 -42.61 -17.05 37.49
N SER A 477 -43.81 -16.45 37.42
CA SER A 477 -44.00 -15.00 37.48
C SER A 477 -43.64 -14.38 38.84
N SER A 478 -43.64 -15.19 39.90
CA SER A 478 -43.27 -14.82 41.27
C SER A 478 -42.63 -16.02 41.96
N ASP A 479 -41.67 -15.76 42.85
CA ASP A 479 -41.02 -16.77 43.69
C ASP A 479 -41.98 -17.35 44.75
N TYR A 480 -43.02 -16.58 45.09
CA TYR A 480 -44.08 -17.00 46.00
C TYR A 480 -45.47 -16.47 45.62
N TYR A 481 -46.52 -17.19 46.03
CA TYR A 481 -47.92 -16.82 45.85
C TYR A 481 -48.65 -16.89 47.18
N ILE A 482 -49.52 -15.91 47.46
CA ILE A 482 -50.30 -15.85 48.70
C ILE A 482 -51.78 -15.92 48.33
N ALA A 483 -52.50 -16.84 48.97
CA ALA A 483 -53.92 -17.04 48.79
C ALA A 483 -54.65 -17.03 50.14
N ARG A 484 -55.92 -16.62 50.10
CA ARG A 484 -56.80 -16.62 51.27
C ARG A 484 -58.10 -17.31 50.89
N ILE A 485 -58.54 -18.28 51.67
CA ILE A 485 -59.76 -19.05 51.40
C ILE A 485 -60.58 -19.20 52.68
N PRO A 486 -61.88 -18.86 52.71
CA PRO A 486 -62.75 -19.14 53.86
C PRO A 486 -62.84 -20.65 54.15
N GLU A 487 -62.87 -21.04 55.41
CA GLU A 487 -62.90 -22.46 55.79
C GLU A 487 -64.17 -23.19 55.33
N ASN A 488 -65.31 -22.49 55.34
CA ASN A 488 -66.59 -22.98 54.83
C ASN A 488 -66.66 -23.12 53.30
N SER A 489 -65.54 -22.91 52.59
CA SER A 489 -65.47 -23.08 51.15
C SER A 489 -65.68 -24.55 50.78
N PRO A 490 -66.59 -24.87 49.84
CA PRO A 490 -66.83 -26.25 49.43
C PRO A 490 -65.60 -26.87 48.77
N GLY A 491 -65.45 -28.20 48.90
CA GLY A 491 -64.44 -28.95 48.17
C GLY A 491 -64.51 -28.70 46.66
N GLY A 492 -63.35 -28.47 46.02
CA GLY A 492 -63.26 -28.05 44.62
C GLY A 492 -63.24 -26.54 44.39
N SER A 493 -63.16 -25.74 45.45
CA SER A 493 -63.06 -24.28 45.34
C SER A 493 -61.71 -23.83 44.79
N ASN A 494 -61.70 -22.82 43.91
CA ASN A 494 -60.49 -22.22 43.38
C ASN A 494 -59.77 -21.40 44.46
N VAL A 495 -58.46 -21.61 44.61
CA VAL A 495 -57.64 -20.95 45.62
C VAL A 495 -56.81 -19.83 45.00
N VAL A 496 -55.93 -20.18 44.05
CA VAL A 496 -55.01 -19.24 43.39
C VAL A 496 -54.56 -19.81 42.05
N ALA A 497 -54.29 -18.95 41.08
CA ALA A 497 -53.67 -19.34 39.82
C ALA A 497 -52.19 -18.96 39.84
N VAL A 498 -51.32 -19.91 39.54
CA VAL A 498 -49.88 -19.66 39.34
C VAL A 498 -49.55 -19.73 37.86
N THR A 499 -48.52 -18.98 37.44
CA THR A 499 -48.11 -18.94 36.04
C THR A 499 -46.59 -18.97 35.95
N ALA A 500 -46.09 -19.86 35.10
CA ALA A 500 -44.72 -19.93 34.65
C ALA A 500 -44.66 -19.79 33.12
N THR A 501 -43.53 -19.33 32.63
CA THR A 501 -43.22 -19.16 31.20
C THR A 501 -41.88 -19.78 30.91
N ASP A 502 -41.79 -20.50 29.80
CA ASP A 502 -40.58 -21.09 29.27
C ASP A 502 -40.42 -20.52 27.84
N PRO A 503 -39.30 -19.85 27.52
CA PRO A 503 -39.13 -19.17 26.25
C PRO A 503 -38.83 -20.14 25.08
N ASP A 504 -38.48 -21.39 25.36
CA ASP A 504 -38.11 -22.39 24.36
C ASP A 504 -39.30 -22.75 23.45
N SER A 505 -39.04 -23.23 22.24
CA SER A 505 -40.07 -23.50 21.24
C SER A 505 -40.70 -24.89 21.37
N GLY A 506 -41.94 -24.99 20.89
CA GLY A 506 -42.61 -26.28 20.71
C GLY A 506 -42.88 -26.98 22.04
N LEU A 507 -42.47 -28.25 22.13
CA LEU A 507 -42.68 -29.06 23.33
C LEU A 507 -41.79 -28.61 24.51
N TRP A 508 -40.65 -27.97 24.25
CA TRP A 508 -39.75 -27.52 25.31
C TRP A 508 -40.30 -26.30 26.04
N GLY A 509 -41.07 -25.45 25.36
CA GLY A 509 -41.86 -24.38 25.99
C GLY A 509 -43.16 -24.83 26.67
N GLU A 510 -43.56 -26.10 26.55
CA GLU A 510 -44.81 -26.59 27.11
C GLU A 510 -44.66 -26.98 28.59
N ILE A 511 -45.37 -26.26 29.46
CA ILE A 511 -45.21 -26.39 30.91
C ILE A 511 -46.32 -27.26 31.51
N LYS A 512 -45.91 -28.17 32.38
CA LYS A 512 -46.79 -28.97 33.24
C LYS A 512 -46.61 -28.62 34.71
N TYR A 513 -47.72 -28.30 35.38
CA TYR A 513 -47.74 -27.96 36.79
C TYR A 513 -48.03 -29.17 37.68
N SER A 514 -47.37 -29.23 38.84
CA SER A 514 -47.64 -30.20 39.91
C SER A 514 -47.36 -29.58 41.28
N ILE A 515 -48.00 -30.10 42.34
CA ILE A 515 -47.79 -29.64 43.72
C ILE A 515 -47.01 -30.69 44.51
N TYR A 516 -46.17 -30.25 45.44
CA TYR A 516 -45.45 -31.12 46.35
C TYR A 516 -45.12 -30.39 47.66
N GLY A 517 -45.04 -31.14 48.76
CA GLY A 517 -44.75 -30.60 50.09
C GLY A 517 -45.76 -31.04 51.13
N THR A 518 -45.39 -30.86 52.40
CA THR A 518 -46.26 -31.15 53.54
C THR A 518 -47.43 -30.16 53.58
N GLY A 519 -48.68 -30.66 53.59
CA GLY A 519 -49.87 -29.80 53.55
C GLY A 519 -50.45 -29.59 52.14
N ALA A 520 -49.84 -30.17 51.09
CA ALA A 520 -50.39 -30.16 49.74
C ALA A 520 -51.56 -31.16 49.55
N ASP A 521 -51.75 -32.11 50.48
CA ASP A 521 -52.70 -33.23 50.35
C ASP A 521 -54.16 -32.80 50.22
N LEU A 522 -54.50 -31.60 50.71
CA LEU A 522 -55.84 -31.01 50.64
C LEU A 522 -56.08 -30.21 49.34
N PHE A 523 -55.07 -30.08 48.48
CA PHE A 523 -55.12 -29.27 47.28
C PHE A 523 -54.84 -30.11 46.03
N LEU A 524 -55.23 -29.57 44.87
CA LEU A 524 -54.89 -30.05 43.54
C LEU A 524 -54.48 -28.85 42.69
N ILE A 525 -53.68 -29.11 41.66
CA ILE A 525 -53.37 -28.12 40.64
C ILE A 525 -53.74 -28.67 39.28
N HIS A 526 -54.36 -27.83 38.45
CA HIS A 526 -54.64 -28.19 37.08
C HIS A 526 -53.34 -28.18 36.25
N PRO A 527 -52.97 -29.29 35.59
CA PRO A 527 -51.63 -29.49 35.07
C PRO A 527 -51.23 -28.54 33.93
N SER A 528 -52.17 -27.94 33.20
CA SER A 528 -51.87 -27.01 32.10
C SER A 528 -52.25 -25.55 32.35
N THR A 529 -53.09 -25.26 33.35
CA THR A 529 -53.54 -23.89 33.63
C THR A 529 -52.94 -23.29 34.88
N GLY A 530 -52.32 -24.11 35.75
CA GLY A 530 -51.72 -23.64 36.99
C GLY A 530 -52.74 -23.20 38.06
N ILE A 531 -54.04 -23.48 37.88
CA ILE A 531 -55.06 -23.16 38.89
C ILE A 531 -55.01 -24.19 40.00
N ILE A 532 -54.82 -23.72 41.23
CA ILE A 532 -54.87 -24.51 42.46
C ILE A 532 -56.29 -24.47 43.02
N TYR A 533 -56.83 -25.63 43.37
CA TYR A 533 -58.15 -25.79 43.96
C TYR A 533 -58.11 -26.77 45.15
N THR A 534 -59.09 -26.70 46.05
CA THR A 534 -59.23 -27.67 47.15
C THR A 534 -59.65 -29.04 46.58
N GLN A 535 -59.22 -30.13 47.22
CA GLN A 535 -59.71 -31.46 46.86
C GLN A 535 -61.25 -31.51 47.00
N PRO A 536 -61.96 -32.32 46.18
CA PRO A 536 -63.42 -32.41 46.27
C PRO A 536 -63.96 -32.85 47.64
N TRP A 537 -63.14 -33.59 48.40
CA TRP A 537 -63.45 -34.08 49.74
C TRP A 537 -62.76 -33.27 50.86
N ALA A 538 -61.92 -32.29 50.51
CA ALA A 538 -61.23 -31.49 51.52
C ALA A 538 -62.22 -30.57 52.23
N VAL A 539 -62.13 -30.57 53.56
CA VAL A 539 -62.76 -29.61 54.45
C VAL A 539 -61.62 -28.86 55.11
N LEU A 540 -61.64 -27.53 54.98
CA LEU A 540 -60.69 -26.66 55.65
C LEU A 540 -61.32 -26.22 56.97
N ASP A 541 -60.50 -26.12 58.00
CA ASP A 541 -60.89 -25.84 59.37
C ASP A 541 -59.77 -24.98 59.98
N ALA A 542 -60.09 -23.73 60.27
CA ALA A 542 -59.16 -22.71 60.73
C ALA A 542 -58.70 -22.98 62.17
N GLU A 543 -59.57 -23.56 63.00
CA GLU A 543 -59.34 -23.95 64.39
C GLU A 543 -58.30 -25.07 64.48
N VAL A 544 -58.31 -25.98 63.51
CA VAL A 544 -57.31 -27.05 63.39
C VAL A 544 -56.04 -26.55 62.72
N ASN A 545 -56.13 -25.93 61.55
CA ASN A 545 -54.95 -25.39 60.85
C ASN A 545 -55.28 -24.25 59.88
N SER A 546 -54.99 -23.03 60.29
CA SER A 546 -55.21 -21.83 59.49
C SER A 546 -54.17 -21.55 58.40
N LYS A 547 -53.05 -22.29 58.33
CA LYS A 547 -51.96 -22.01 57.39
C LYS A 547 -51.42 -23.25 56.70
N TYR A 548 -51.31 -23.17 55.37
CA TYR A 548 -50.67 -24.18 54.54
C TYR A 548 -49.55 -23.54 53.72
N ASN A 549 -48.41 -24.23 53.67
CA ASN A 549 -47.33 -23.88 52.76
C ASN A 549 -46.82 -25.11 52.04
N PHE A 550 -46.78 -25.02 50.72
CA PHE A 550 -46.23 -26.07 49.86
C PHE A 550 -45.65 -25.44 48.62
N TYR A 551 -45.03 -26.25 47.78
CA TYR A 551 -44.41 -25.77 46.56
C TYR A 551 -45.19 -26.24 45.33
N VAL A 552 -45.16 -25.40 44.30
CA VAL A 552 -45.59 -25.76 42.96
C VAL A 552 -44.35 -25.95 42.09
N LYS A 553 -44.30 -27.05 41.36
CA LYS A 553 -43.31 -27.36 40.34
C LYS A 553 -43.90 -27.05 38.97
N ALA A 554 -43.21 -26.23 38.19
CA ALA A 554 -43.43 -26.08 36.75
C ALA A 554 -42.32 -26.84 36.03
N GLU A 555 -42.69 -27.83 35.22
CA GLU A 555 -41.77 -28.74 34.54
C GLU A 555 -42.04 -28.74 33.03
N ASP A 556 -40.97 -28.64 32.24
CA ASP A 556 -41.04 -28.77 30.78
C ASP A 556 -41.16 -30.25 30.37
N THR A 557 -41.16 -30.53 29.06
CA THR A 557 -41.28 -31.91 28.56
C THR A 557 -40.01 -32.76 28.69
N ASP A 558 -38.84 -32.15 28.92
CA ASP A 558 -37.56 -32.85 29.11
C ASP A 558 -37.21 -33.04 30.60
N GLY A 559 -38.07 -32.56 31.50
CA GLY A 559 -37.96 -32.70 32.93
C GLY A 559 -37.13 -31.61 33.62
N LYS A 560 -36.78 -30.51 32.93
CA LYS A 560 -36.26 -29.33 33.61
C LYS A 560 -37.40 -28.58 34.29
N TYR A 561 -37.12 -28.01 35.45
CA TYR A 561 -38.17 -27.44 36.28
C TYR A 561 -37.71 -26.29 37.14
N SER A 562 -38.68 -25.46 37.55
CA SER A 562 -38.54 -24.50 38.63
C SER A 562 -39.63 -24.71 39.68
N LEU A 563 -39.45 -24.03 40.82
CA LEU A 563 -40.26 -24.18 42.01
C LEU A 563 -40.70 -22.80 42.51
N ALA A 564 -41.95 -22.67 42.92
CA ALA A 564 -42.47 -21.49 43.62
C ALA A 564 -43.20 -21.91 44.90
N GLU A 565 -43.08 -21.12 45.96
CA GLU A 565 -43.75 -21.40 47.24
C GLU A 565 -45.16 -20.80 47.27
N VAL A 566 -46.14 -21.55 47.77
CA VAL A 566 -47.53 -21.10 47.89
C VAL A 566 -47.91 -21.08 49.35
N PHE A 567 -48.38 -19.93 49.83
CA PHE A 567 -48.90 -19.72 51.16
C PHE A 567 -50.42 -19.57 51.09
N ILE A 568 -51.14 -20.47 51.74
CA ILE A 568 -52.59 -20.40 51.86
C ILE A 568 -52.94 -20.10 53.30
N THR A 569 -53.72 -19.04 53.51
CA THR A 569 -54.32 -18.71 54.79
C THR A 569 -55.80 -19.08 54.74
N VAL A 570 -56.23 -19.97 55.62
CA VAL A 570 -57.66 -20.24 55.82
C VAL A 570 -58.23 -19.12 56.66
N LEU A 571 -59.34 -18.53 56.20
CA LEU A 571 -60.05 -17.49 56.92
C LEU A 571 -61.10 -18.14 57.80
N ASP A 572 -61.03 -17.84 59.08
CA ASP A 572 -62.04 -18.18 60.09
C ASP A 572 -63.40 -17.57 59.72
N VAL A 573 -64.43 -18.41 59.82
CA VAL A 573 -65.84 -18.13 59.67
C VAL A 573 -66.52 -18.61 60.95
N ASN A 574 -67.19 -17.69 61.65
CA ASN A 574 -67.99 -18.02 62.83
C ASN A 574 -68.93 -19.21 62.57
N ASP A 575 -68.56 -20.38 63.07
CA ASP A 575 -69.28 -21.65 62.94
C ASP A 575 -69.34 -22.44 64.25
N HIS A 576 -68.56 -22.05 65.25
CA HIS A 576 -68.75 -22.42 66.64
C HIS A 576 -69.64 -21.40 67.34
N SER A 577 -70.22 -21.80 68.47
CA SER A 577 -71.02 -20.89 69.29
C SER A 577 -70.41 -20.83 70.68
N PRO A 578 -70.54 -19.70 71.42
CA PRO A 578 -69.94 -19.61 72.74
C PRO A 578 -70.49 -20.68 73.66
N GLU A 579 -69.66 -21.45 74.36
CA GLU A 579 -70.12 -22.50 75.28
C GLU A 579 -69.73 -22.20 76.74
N PHE A 580 -70.70 -22.32 77.65
CA PHE A 580 -70.43 -22.31 79.08
C PHE A 580 -69.96 -23.69 79.54
N ASN A 581 -69.03 -23.74 80.50
CA ASN A 581 -68.54 -25.02 81.06
C ASN A 581 -69.65 -25.92 81.62
N GLU A 582 -70.69 -25.32 82.22
CA GLU A 582 -71.86 -26.03 82.75
C GLU A 582 -73.14 -25.23 82.46
N ASN A 583 -74.23 -25.92 82.11
CA ASN A 583 -75.54 -25.32 81.84
C ASN A 583 -76.19 -24.72 83.09
N ILE A 584 -75.84 -25.24 84.27
CA ILE A 584 -76.25 -24.71 85.57
C ILE A 584 -74.99 -24.50 86.39
N GLN A 585 -74.66 -23.25 86.71
CA GLN A 585 -73.53 -22.92 87.56
C GLN A 585 -74.03 -22.46 88.92
N GLU A 586 -73.47 -22.98 89.99
CA GLU A 586 -73.78 -22.54 91.35
C GLU A 586 -72.58 -21.75 91.89
N LYS A 587 -72.78 -20.47 92.23
CA LYS A 587 -71.72 -19.59 92.73
C LYS A 587 -72.19 -18.85 93.97
N THR A 588 -71.29 -18.68 94.93
CA THR A 588 -71.55 -17.84 96.11
C THR A 588 -71.05 -16.42 95.83
N MET A 589 -71.92 -15.42 95.99
CA MET A 589 -71.59 -13.99 95.86
C MET A 589 -71.47 -13.36 97.25
N ILE A 590 -70.33 -12.76 97.54
CA ILE A 590 -70.15 -11.95 98.75
C ILE A 590 -70.58 -10.52 98.43
N ILE A 591 -71.41 -9.91 99.28
CA ILE A 591 -71.85 -8.52 99.10
C ILE A 591 -70.62 -7.60 98.90
N GLY A 592 -70.60 -6.87 97.79
CA GLY A 592 -69.50 -5.97 97.40
C GLY A 592 -68.44 -6.59 96.48
N SER A 593 -68.47 -7.91 96.24
CA SER A 593 -67.55 -8.60 95.33
C SER A 593 -68.28 -9.16 94.10
N PRO A 594 -67.78 -8.93 92.86
CA PRO A 594 -68.39 -9.49 91.65
C PRO A 594 -68.24 -11.00 91.57
N VAL A 595 -69.18 -11.64 90.86
CA VAL A 595 -69.07 -13.04 90.43
C VAL A 595 -68.90 -13.07 88.91
N LYS A 596 -67.83 -13.70 88.43
CA LYS A 596 -67.57 -13.83 86.99
C LYS A 596 -68.25 -15.08 86.44
N ILE A 597 -68.92 -14.99 85.30
CA ILE A 597 -69.28 -16.13 84.46
C ILE A 597 -68.44 -16.09 83.18
N GLU A 598 -68.08 -17.25 82.65
CA GLU A 598 -67.28 -17.35 81.43
C GLU A 598 -67.85 -18.43 80.51
N ALA A 599 -67.92 -18.08 79.24
CA ALA A 599 -68.13 -18.95 78.10
C ALA A 599 -66.90 -18.84 77.20
N ILE A 600 -66.57 -19.95 76.54
CA ILE A 600 -65.45 -20.06 75.61
C ILE A 600 -66.04 -20.29 74.23
N ASP A 601 -65.65 -19.47 73.28
CA ASP A 601 -65.90 -19.72 71.87
C ASP A 601 -64.66 -20.36 71.25
N GLN A 602 -64.86 -21.35 70.39
CA GLN A 602 -63.79 -22.17 69.84
C GLN A 602 -63.23 -21.61 68.53
N ASP A 603 -63.88 -20.63 67.90
CA ASP A 603 -63.40 -20.03 66.65
C ASP A 603 -61.95 -19.50 66.75
N ALA A 604 -61.21 -19.56 65.65
CA ALA A 604 -59.77 -19.33 65.65
C ALA A 604 -59.34 -17.85 65.80
N GLU A 605 -60.11 -16.90 65.27
CA GLU A 605 -59.75 -15.48 65.14
C GLU A 605 -60.80 -14.52 65.71
N GLU A 606 -60.33 -13.34 66.14
CA GLU A 606 -61.22 -12.23 66.50
C GLU A 606 -61.85 -11.64 65.23
N PRO A 607 -63.16 -11.32 65.20
CA PRO A 607 -64.04 -11.17 66.34
C PRO A 607 -64.92 -12.40 66.64
N ASN A 608 -64.79 -13.49 65.90
CA ASN A 608 -65.69 -14.65 66.00
C ASN A 608 -65.61 -15.26 67.40
N ASN A 609 -64.40 -15.39 67.95
CA ASN A 609 -64.22 -15.91 69.31
C ASN A 609 -64.42 -14.91 70.46
N ILE A 610 -64.85 -13.67 70.19
CA ILE A 610 -65.10 -12.67 71.23
C ILE A 610 -66.53 -12.81 71.74
N VAL A 611 -66.66 -13.16 73.02
CA VAL A 611 -67.95 -13.37 73.69
C VAL A 611 -68.40 -12.15 74.48
N ASP A 612 -69.60 -11.69 74.19
CA ASP A 612 -70.34 -10.69 74.96
C ASP A 612 -71.42 -11.33 75.85
N TYR A 613 -71.54 -10.85 77.09
CA TYR A 613 -72.47 -11.38 78.08
C TYR A 613 -73.66 -10.45 78.35
N SER A 614 -74.85 -11.02 78.55
CA SER A 614 -76.03 -10.26 78.98
C SER A 614 -76.96 -11.10 79.88
N ILE A 615 -77.68 -10.45 80.80
CA ILE A 615 -78.68 -11.12 81.63
C ILE A 615 -80.03 -11.08 80.90
N MET A 616 -80.57 -12.23 80.54
CA MET A 616 -81.88 -12.32 79.87
C MET A 616 -83.04 -12.34 80.86
N GLN A 617 -82.89 -13.12 81.93
CA GLN A 617 -83.91 -13.26 82.97
C GLN A 617 -83.23 -13.35 84.33
N ALA A 618 -83.81 -12.71 85.34
CA ALA A 618 -83.42 -12.87 86.73
C ALA A 618 -84.71 -13.01 87.56
N ASP A 619 -84.74 -13.97 88.48
CA ASP A 619 -85.85 -14.13 89.41
C ASP A 619 -85.35 -14.08 90.87
N PRO A 620 -85.73 -13.04 91.65
CA PRO A 620 -86.48 -11.84 91.25
C PRO A 620 -85.71 -10.90 90.30
N ALA A 621 -86.44 -10.14 89.47
CA ALA A 621 -85.86 -9.30 88.43
C ALA A 621 -85.15 -8.04 88.96
N ASN A 622 -84.20 -7.52 88.16
CA ASN A 622 -83.58 -6.19 88.30
C ASN A 622 -82.62 -6.01 89.50
N VAL A 623 -81.98 -7.08 89.99
CA VAL A 623 -81.07 -7.05 91.15
C VAL A 623 -79.58 -6.98 90.76
N PHE A 624 -79.24 -7.40 89.54
CA PHE A 624 -77.87 -7.56 89.08
C PHE A 624 -77.59 -6.71 87.84
N ASP A 625 -76.35 -6.25 87.72
CA ASP A 625 -75.76 -5.70 86.49
C ASP A 625 -74.65 -6.66 86.04
N ILE A 626 -74.49 -6.85 84.72
CA ILE A 626 -73.41 -7.65 84.14
C ILE A 626 -72.53 -6.77 83.24
N ASP A 627 -71.22 -6.93 83.36
CA ASP A 627 -70.27 -6.33 82.41
C ASP A 627 -70.25 -7.15 81.12
N GLN A 628 -70.60 -6.51 80.00
CA GLN A 628 -70.77 -7.16 78.70
C GLN A 628 -69.49 -7.85 78.23
N SER A 629 -68.30 -7.32 78.52
CA SER A 629 -67.03 -7.82 77.98
C SER A 629 -66.32 -8.83 78.88
N THR A 630 -66.54 -8.77 80.19
CA THR A 630 -65.82 -9.58 81.17
C THR A 630 -66.67 -10.68 81.80
N GLY A 631 -68.00 -10.59 81.68
CA GLY A 631 -68.93 -11.51 82.32
C GLY A 631 -68.99 -11.33 83.85
N GLU A 632 -68.49 -10.21 84.39
CA GLU A 632 -68.60 -9.90 85.82
C GLU A 632 -70.01 -9.44 86.17
N ILE A 633 -70.65 -10.18 87.06
CA ILE A 633 -71.98 -9.89 87.60
C ILE A 633 -71.83 -9.24 88.96
N LYS A 634 -72.44 -8.06 89.12
CA LYS A 634 -72.41 -7.25 90.34
C LYS A 634 -73.83 -6.99 90.81
N LEU A 635 -74.00 -6.84 92.12
CA LEU A 635 -75.25 -6.30 92.68
C LEU A 635 -75.37 -4.82 92.32
N LYS A 636 -76.60 -4.36 92.10
CA LYS A 636 -76.85 -2.93 91.90
C LYS A 636 -76.39 -2.12 93.11
N SER A 637 -75.88 -0.92 92.87
CA SER A 637 -75.21 -0.07 93.86
C SER A 637 -76.04 0.31 95.12
N TYR A 638 -77.36 0.12 95.07
CA TYR A 638 -78.27 0.32 96.21
C TYR A 638 -78.33 -0.89 97.16
N ILE A 639 -77.83 -2.06 96.78
CA ILE A 639 -77.82 -3.28 97.60
C ILE A 639 -76.50 -3.34 98.36
N ARG A 640 -76.54 -3.02 99.66
CA ARG A 640 -75.35 -2.87 100.50
C ARG A 640 -75.32 -3.78 101.75
N SER A 641 -76.41 -4.51 102.02
CA SER A 641 -76.54 -5.46 103.12
C SER A 641 -77.62 -6.51 102.80
N LEU A 642 -77.58 -7.66 103.49
CA LEU A 642 -78.53 -8.76 103.36
C LEU A 642 -79.96 -8.33 103.75
N ASP A 643 -80.12 -7.30 104.59
CA ASP A 643 -81.43 -6.76 104.97
C ASP A 643 -82.21 -6.19 103.77
N ILE A 644 -81.50 -5.54 102.83
CA ILE A 644 -82.10 -5.00 101.60
C ILE A 644 -82.51 -6.14 100.67
N ILE A 645 -81.74 -7.22 100.69
CA ILE A 645 -81.96 -8.42 99.89
C ILE A 645 -83.21 -9.18 100.38
N HIS A 646 -83.35 -9.41 101.69
CA HIS A 646 -84.53 -10.03 102.30
C HIS A 646 -85.83 -9.24 102.08
N ASN A 647 -85.76 -7.94 101.82
CA ASN A 647 -86.94 -7.13 101.49
C ASN A 647 -87.40 -7.30 100.03
N ILE A 648 -86.48 -7.69 99.13
CA ILE A 648 -86.76 -7.90 97.71
C ILE A 648 -87.30 -9.33 97.48
N THR A 649 -86.85 -10.31 98.27
CA THR A 649 -87.31 -11.71 98.21
C THR A 649 -88.11 -12.11 99.45
N ASN A 650 -89.37 -12.54 99.29
CA ASN A 650 -90.18 -13.10 100.39
C ASN A 650 -89.69 -14.49 100.89
N ASN A 651 -88.61 -15.02 100.32
CA ASN A 651 -88.05 -16.33 100.67
C ASN A 651 -86.79 -16.15 101.53
N LYS A 652 -86.58 -17.01 102.54
CA LYS A 652 -85.44 -16.92 103.48
C LYS A 652 -84.12 -17.39 102.88
N ASP A 653 -84.16 -18.00 101.70
CA ASP A 653 -83.00 -18.51 101.00
C ASP A 653 -82.47 -17.40 100.07
N CYS A 654 -81.24 -16.94 100.30
CA CYS A 654 -80.58 -15.91 99.51
C CYS A 654 -80.04 -16.45 98.17
N ILE A 655 -80.86 -17.22 97.44
CA ILE A 655 -80.48 -17.84 96.17
C ILE A 655 -81.24 -17.18 95.02
N TRP A 656 -80.51 -16.57 94.08
CA TRP A 656 -81.05 -16.02 92.83
C TRP A 656 -80.77 -16.95 91.68
N SER A 657 -81.73 -17.09 90.79
CA SER A 657 -81.53 -17.79 89.51
C SER A 657 -81.49 -16.77 88.37
N LEU A 658 -80.35 -16.66 87.71
CA LEU A 658 -80.14 -15.79 86.55
C LEU A 658 -80.00 -16.65 85.30
N VAL A 659 -80.65 -16.27 84.21
CA VAL A 659 -80.38 -16.80 82.87
C VAL A 659 -79.46 -15.81 82.17
N VAL A 660 -78.21 -16.20 81.99
CA VAL A 660 -77.17 -15.39 81.34
C VAL A 660 -76.98 -15.90 79.91
N GLN A 661 -77.00 -14.99 78.94
CA GLN A 661 -76.66 -15.25 77.55
C GLN A 661 -75.20 -14.86 77.28
N ALA A 662 -74.46 -15.78 76.66
CA ALA A 662 -73.21 -15.50 75.97
C ALA A 662 -73.50 -15.40 74.48
N LYS A 663 -73.02 -14.35 73.83
CA LYS A 663 -73.22 -14.09 72.41
C LYS A 663 -71.89 -13.69 71.77
N ASP A 664 -71.51 -14.34 70.68
CA ASP A 664 -70.31 -13.96 69.95
C ASP A 664 -70.48 -12.64 69.18
N ARG A 665 -69.36 -12.12 68.64
CA ARG A 665 -69.35 -10.95 67.75
C ARG A 665 -69.19 -11.32 66.28
N GLY A 666 -69.27 -12.61 65.94
CA GLY A 666 -69.17 -13.09 64.57
C GLY A 666 -70.42 -12.79 63.73
N SER A 667 -70.36 -13.14 62.45
CA SER A 667 -71.45 -12.89 61.48
C SER A 667 -71.68 -14.12 60.59
N PRO A 668 -72.80 -14.87 60.74
CA PRO A 668 -73.92 -14.63 61.67
C PRO A 668 -73.48 -14.77 63.12
N SER A 669 -74.13 -14.06 64.06
CA SER A 669 -73.79 -14.19 65.48
C SER A 669 -74.54 -15.34 66.15
N PHE A 670 -73.86 -16.20 66.89
CA PHE A 670 -74.46 -17.25 67.72
C PHE A 670 -74.52 -16.86 69.19
N SER A 671 -75.39 -17.53 69.93
CA SER A 671 -75.56 -17.29 71.36
C SER A 671 -76.04 -18.52 72.09
N THR A 672 -75.54 -18.72 73.30
CA THR A 672 -75.98 -19.77 74.23
C THR A 672 -76.42 -19.15 75.55
N THR A 673 -77.21 -19.90 76.33
CA THR A 673 -77.71 -19.43 77.63
C THR A 673 -77.42 -20.45 78.72
N ALA A 674 -76.98 -19.99 79.88
CA ALA A 674 -76.78 -20.82 81.08
C ALA A 674 -77.56 -20.25 82.28
N VAL A 675 -77.92 -21.12 83.22
CA VAL A 675 -78.57 -20.74 84.46
C VAL A 675 -77.52 -20.61 85.55
N LEU A 676 -77.32 -19.40 86.07
CA LEU A 676 -76.45 -19.13 87.20
C LEU A 676 -77.28 -19.00 88.47
N LYS A 677 -77.11 -19.95 89.40
CA LYS A 677 -77.65 -19.83 90.76
C LYS A 677 -76.63 -19.13 91.64
N ILE A 678 -76.99 -17.97 92.16
CA ILE A 678 -76.13 -17.15 93.02
C ILE A 678 -76.65 -17.22 94.45
N ASP A 679 -75.85 -17.78 95.36
CA ASP A 679 -76.10 -17.71 96.81
C ASP A 679 -75.40 -16.47 97.39
N ILE A 680 -76.16 -15.49 97.86
CA ILE A 680 -75.60 -14.23 98.38
C ILE A 680 -75.36 -14.34 99.89
N THR A 681 -74.12 -14.08 100.30
CA THR A 681 -73.72 -14.10 101.70
C THR A 681 -73.05 -12.79 102.13
N GLU A 682 -73.20 -12.45 103.41
CA GLU A 682 -72.43 -11.38 104.06
C GLU A 682 -71.10 -11.94 104.59
N GLU A 683 -70.07 -11.11 104.59
CA GLU A 683 -68.74 -11.48 105.08
C GLU A 683 -68.78 -11.78 106.59
N THR A 684 -69.06 -13.03 106.97
CA THR A 684 -68.84 -13.50 108.33
C THR A 684 -67.36 -13.66 108.55
N LEU A 685 -66.80 -12.75 109.36
CA LEU A 685 -65.42 -12.66 109.83
C LEU A 685 -64.89 -14.01 110.38
N HIS A 686 -64.51 -14.93 109.49
CA HIS A 686 -63.73 -16.10 109.83
C HIS A 686 -62.29 -15.66 110.03
N LYS A 687 -61.98 -15.29 111.29
CA LYS A 687 -60.63 -15.11 111.80
C LYS A 687 -59.83 -16.38 111.53
N GLY A 688 -58.97 -16.32 110.51
CA GLY A 688 -58.08 -17.40 110.13
C GLY A 688 -57.06 -17.75 111.24
N PRO A 689 -56.48 -18.96 111.18
CA PRO A 689 -55.66 -19.55 112.25
C PRO A 689 -54.39 -18.76 112.62
N MET A 690 -54.02 -17.74 111.84
CA MET A 690 -52.86 -16.89 112.12
C MET A 690 -53.09 -15.89 113.26
N ALA A 691 -54.33 -15.45 113.49
CA ALA A 691 -54.66 -14.49 114.55
C ALA A 691 -54.69 -15.13 115.94
N ALA A 692 -55.01 -16.42 116.04
CA ALA A 692 -54.97 -17.20 117.28
C ALA A 692 -53.54 -17.53 117.72
N PHE A 693 -52.59 -17.63 116.78
CA PHE A 693 -51.17 -17.87 117.05
C PHE A 693 -50.43 -16.62 117.58
N LEU A 694 -50.85 -15.42 117.15
CA LEU A 694 -50.26 -14.14 117.58
C LEU A 694 -50.70 -13.67 118.98
N MET A 695 -51.83 -14.16 119.50
CA MET A 695 -52.25 -13.87 120.88
C MET A 695 -51.62 -14.79 121.94
N GLN A 696 -51.04 -15.93 121.54
CA GLN A 696 -50.47 -16.92 122.45
C GLN A 696 -48.96 -16.73 122.73
N THR A 697 -48.35 -15.68 122.20
CA THR A 697 -46.90 -15.38 122.30
C THR A 697 -46.59 -14.10 123.07
N LYS A 698 -47.53 -13.62 123.89
CA LYS A 698 -47.38 -12.42 124.74
C LYS A 698 -46.39 -12.59 125.90
N ASP A 699 -46.05 -13.83 126.29
CA ASP A 699 -45.29 -14.09 127.53
C ASP A 699 -43.85 -14.62 127.32
N ASN A 700 -43.31 -14.66 126.09
CA ASN A 700 -41.89 -15.01 125.88
C ASN A 700 -41.34 -14.51 124.51
N PRO A 701 -40.76 -13.30 124.43
CA PRO A 701 -40.34 -12.69 123.15
C PRO A 701 -39.20 -13.43 122.43
N MET A 702 -38.39 -14.22 123.15
CA MET A 702 -37.27 -14.98 122.56
C MET A 702 -37.71 -16.17 121.70
N LYS A 703 -38.88 -16.77 121.95
CA LYS A 703 -39.40 -17.87 121.11
C LYS A 703 -40.03 -17.36 119.81
N ALA A 704 -40.67 -16.19 119.83
CA ALA A 704 -41.23 -15.55 118.64
C ALA A 704 -40.13 -15.15 117.64
N LEU A 705 -38.98 -14.65 118.13
CA LEU A 705 -37.83 -14.27 117.31
C LEU A 705 -37.11 -15.50 116.70
N GLY A 706 -37.04 -16.62 117.42
CA GLY A 706 -36.53 -17.89 116.91
C GLY A 706 -37.44 -18.54 115.86
N VAL A 707 -38.76 -18.45 116.01
CA VAL A 707 -39.73 -18.92 115.01
C VAL A 707 -39.75 -18.00 113.77
N LEU A 708 -39.64 -16.67 113.94
CA LEU A 708 -39.50 -15.74 112.81
C LEU A 708 -38.18 -15.96 112.04
N ALA A 709 -37.07 -16.17 112.75
CA ALA A 709 -35.78 -16.48 112.13
C ALA A 709 -35.78 -17.84 111.40
N GLY A 710 -36.49 -18.84 111.96
CA GLY A 710 -36.70 -20.14 111.32
C GLY A 710 -37.56 -20.05 110.05
N VAL A 711 -38.67 -19.30 110.08
CA VAL A 711 -39.53 -19.10 108.91
C VAL A 711 -38.83 -18.28 107.82
N MET A 712 -38.07 -17.24 108.20
CA MET A 712 -37.24 -16.48 107.25
C MET A 712 -36.10 -17.33 106.68
N GLY A 713 -35.47 -18.19 107.49
CA GLY A 713 -34.46 -19.14 107.01
C GLY A 713 -35.02 -20.15 106.01
N ILE A 714 -36.23 -20.68 106.26
CA ILE A 714 -36.93 -21.60 105.35
C ILE A 714 -37.34 -20.88 104.05
N MET A 715 -37.85 -19.65 104.13
CA MET A 715 -38.18 -18.86 102.95
C MET A 715 -36.95 -18.52 102.11
N VAL A 716 -35.83 -18.16 102.74
CA VAL A 716 -34.56 -17.94 102.05
C VAL A 716 -34.06 -19.23 101.38
N LEU A 717 -34.16 -20.37 102.06
CA LEU A 717 -33.78 -21.68 101.49
C LEU A 717 -34.66 -22.06 100.29
N ILE A 718 -35.97 -21.81 100.36
CA ILE A 718 -36.93 -22.05 99.27
C ILE A 718 -36.64 -21.11 98.09
N THR A 719 -36.34 -19.83 98.33
CA THR A 719 -35.94 -18.92 97.25
C THR A 719 -34.59 -19.29 96.63
N ILE A 720 -33.61 -19.79 97.41
CA ILE A 720 -32.34 -20.29 96.86
C ILE A 720 -32.59 -21.54 96.02
N MET A 721 -33.45 -22.46 96.47
CA MET A 721 -33.85 -23.66 95.74
C MET A 721 -34.58 -23.34 94.42
N ILE A 722 -35.51 -22.39 94.43
CA ILE A 722 -36.23 -21.94 93.23
C ILE A 722 -35.27 -21.20 92.28
N SER A 723 -34.39 -20.35 92.80
CA SER A 723 -33.37 -19.65 92.00
C SER A 723 -32.34 -20.60 91.39
N THR A 724 -31.91 -21.65 92.11
CA THR A 724 -31.02 -22.69 91.55
C THR A 724 -31.75 -23.56 90.53
N ALA A 725 -33.01 -23.91 90.75
CA ALA A 725 -33.83 -24.63 89.75
C ALA A 725 -34.02 -23.80 88.46
N MET A 726 -34.28 -22.49 88.56
CA MET A 726 -34.37 -21.60 87.40
C MET A 726 -33.03 -21.42 86.68
N PHE A 727 -31.91 -21.31 87.40
CA PHE A 727 -30.57 -21.22 86.81
C PHE A 727 -30.17 -22.49 86.03
N TRP A 728 -30.50 -23.67 86.56
CA TRP A 728 -30.26 -24.95 85.87
C TRP A 728 -31.20 -25.16 84.67
N ARG A 729 -32.45 -24.67 84.74
CA ARG A 729 -33.39 -24.69 83.60
C ARG A 729 -32.94 -23.74 82.48
N ASN A 730 -32.38 -22.58 82.81
CA ASN A 730 -31.88 -21.61 81.83
C ASN A 730 -30.54 -22.03 81.19
N LYS A 731 -29.67 -22.74 81.92
CA LYS A 731 -28.39 -23.27 81.38
C LYS A 731 -28.55 -24.44 80.40
N ARG A 732 -29.71 -25.11 80.37
CA ARG A 732 -30.04 -26.14 79.37
C ARG A 732 -30.67 -25.58 78.08
N SER A 733 -31.08 -24.31 78.05
CA SER A 733 -31.81 -23.73 76.90
C SER A 733 -30.98 -22.86 75.96
N ASN A 734 -29.73 -22.52 76.30
CA ASN A 734 -28.84 -21.75 75.42
C ASN A 734 -27.61 -22.56 75.02
N LYS A 735 -27.81 -23.47 74.05
CA LYS A 735 -26.77 -23.94 73.13
C LYS A 735 -27.16 -23.53 71.73
N VAL A 736 -26.84 -22.29 71.37
CA VAL A 736 -26.81 -21.84 69.98
C VAL A 736 -25.55 -22.42 69.35
N MET A 737 -25.70 -23.43 68.49
CA MET A 737 -24.67 -23.90 67.56
C MET A 737 -24.88 -23.21 66.21
N PRO A 738 -23.84 -22.73 65.52
CA PRO A 738 -23.97 -22.15 64.19
C PRO A 738 -24.12 -23.26 63.14
N VAL A 739 -25.21 -23.26 62.37
CA VAL A 739 -25.43 -24.21 61.28
C VAL A 739 -24.71 -23.72 60.02
N ARG A 740 -23.62 -24.43 59.67
CA ARG A 740 -23.03 -24.47 58.33
C ARG A 740 -23.73 -25.57 57.51
N ARG A 741 -24.13 -25.16 56.31
CA ARG A 741 -24.56 -25.92 55.11
C ARG A 741 -23.72 -27.20 54.89
N ILE A 742 -24.36 -28.37 54.71
CA ILE A 742 -23.85 -29.52 53.93
C ILE A 742 -25.02 -30.35 53.37
N ILE A 743 -24.83 -30.70 52.09
CA ILE A 743 -25.65 -31.49 51.17
C ILE A 743 -25.75 -32.96 51.60
N LYS A 744 -26.92 -33.59 51.43
CA LYS A 744 -27.06 -35.06 51.34
C LYS A 744 -27.84 -35.47 50.09
N LYS A 745 -27.17 -36.25 49.24
CA LYS A 745 -27.70 -36.95 48.07
C LYS A 745 -28.13 -38.37 48.47
N ARG A 746 -29.23 -38.84 47.87
CA ARG A 746 -29.95 -40.11 48.11
C ARG A 746 -29.24 -41.31 47.44
N GLN A 747 -29.39 -42.50 48.03
CA GLN A 747 -28.95 -43.82 47.52
C GLN A 747 -30.12 -44.62 46.91
N MET A 748 -29.81 -45.54 45.97
CA MET A 748 -30.48 -46.83 45.62
C MET A 748 -29.60 -47.59 44.56
N PRO A 749 -29.76 -48.91 44.27
CA PRO A 749 -29.30 -50.09 45.02
C PRO A 749 -28.44 -51.08 44.11
N PRO A 750 -28.14 -52.35 44.49
CA PRO A 750 -26.84 -53.01 44.18
C PRO A 750 -26.84 -54.00 43.00
N SER A 751 -25.63 -54.36 42.51
CA SER A 751 -25.43 -55.48 41.58
C SER A 751 -24.36 -56.49 42.01
N ARG A 752 -24.68 -57.76 41.75
CA ARG A 752 -24.01 -59.02 42.05
C ARG A 752 -22.64 -59.23 41.39
N THR A 753 -21.85 -60.05 42.07
CA THR A 753 -20.64 -60.79 41.66
C THR A 753 -20.89 -61.82 40.55
N VAL A 754 -20.00 -61.88 39.55
CA VAL A 754 -19.64 -63.10 38.78
C VAL A 754 -18.13 -63.09 38.48
N ARG A 755 -17.53 -64.27 38.54
CA ARG A 755 -16.11 -64.64 38.45
C ARG A 755 -15.85 -65.36 37.11
N MET A 756 -14.74 -65.08 36.40
CA MET A 756 -13.90 -66.04 35.63
C MET A 756 -12.71 -65.33 34.90
N GLU A 757 -11.50 -65.38 35.48
CA GLU A 757 -10.28 -66.11 35.03
C GLU A 757 -10.22 -66.55 33.53
N TRP A 758 -9.17 -66.42 32.67
CA TRP A 758 -7.68 -66.50 32.72
C TRP A 758 -7.03 -65.92 31.42
N LEU A 759 -5.79 -65.39 31.49
CA LEU A 759 -4.57 -65.97 30.85
C LEU A 759 -3.31 -65.07 30.99
N LYS A 760 -2.18 -65.72 31.25
CA LYS A 760 -0.83 -65.22 31.56
C LYS A 760 -0.09 -64.74 30.29
N PHE A 761 0.85 -63.77 30.41
CA PHE A 761 2.31 -64.02 30.48
C PHE A 761 3.19 -62.74 30.41
N LYS A 762 4.34 -62.85 31.11
CA LYS A 762 5.66 -62.19 30.96
C LYS A 762 5.90 -60.75 31.47
N ARG A 763 6.71 -60.69 32.55
CA ARG A 763 7.77 -59.67 32.76
C ARG A 763 8.98 -59.99 31.86
N PRO A 764 9.91 -59.04 31.60
CA PRO A 764 11.00 -58.77 32.54
C PRO A 764 11.29 -57.28 32.82
N SER A 765 12.20 -57.10 33.76
CA SER A 765 12.72 -55.92 34.46
C SER A 765 13.89 -55.20 33.76
N ASN A 766 14.04 -53.88 33.94
CA ASN A 766 15.14 -53.22 34.70
C ASN A 766 15.39 -51.75 34.29
N ALA A 767 15.60 -50.92 35.32
CA ALA A 767 16.52 -49.77 35.46
C ALA A 767 16.43 -48.59 34.47
N ALA A 768 16.79 -47.35 34.78
CA ALA A 768 16.99 -46.52 35.97
C ALA A 768 17.40 -45.16 35.39
N GLU A 769 16.83 -44.04 35.83
CA GLU A 769 17.56 -42.78 35.99
C GLU A 769 16.71 -41.75 36.75
N LYS A 770 17.38 -41.16 37.73
CA LYS A 770 16.95 -40.09 38.65
C LYS A 770 17.24 -38.75 37.93
N PHE A 771 16.74 -37.57 38.28
CA PHE A 771 16.69 -36.94 39.60
C PHE A 771 15.78 -35.71 39.55
N VAL A 772 15.17 -35.44 40.71
CA VAL A 772 14.38 -34.27 41.10
C VAL A 772 15.31 -33.08 41.38
N VAL A 773 14.84 -31.85 41.10
CA VAL A 773 15.35 -30.61 41.71
C VAL A 773 14.15 -29.76 42.14
N GLU A 774 14.19 -29.35 43.40
CA GLU A 774 13.29 -28.46 44.13
C GLU A 774 14.06 -27.16 44.46
N GLU A 775 13.32 -26.08 44.66
CA GLU A 775 13.78 -24.69 44.87
C GLU A 775 14.58 -24.49 46.17
N ASP A 776 15.45 -23.46 46.18
CA ASP A 776 15.60 -22.61 47.38
C ASP A 776 16.25 -21.24 47.11
N VAL A 777 16.00 -20.33 48.04
CA VAL A 777 16.16 -18.86 47.96
C VAL A 777 17.30 -18.33 48.88
N LYS A 778 17.93 -17.21 48.45
CA LYS A 778 18.47 -16.03 49.20
C LYS A 778 19.99 -15.81 49.47
N SER A 779 20.31 -14.50 49.35
CA SER A 779 21.33 -13.66 50.08
C SER A 779 22.68 -13.44 49.37
N LEU A 780 23.45 -12.32 49.45
CA LEU A 780 23.43 -10.99 50.09
C LEU A 780 24.73 -10.24 49.64
N HIS A 781 24.76 -8.93 49.31
CA HIS A 781 25.75 -7.90 49.79
C HIS A 781 25.61 -6.50 49.14
N ASN A 782 26.22 -5.49 49.78
CA ASN A 782 25.84 -4.07 49.89
C ASN A 782 27.00 -3.06 49.59
N GLU A 783 26.67 -1.75 49.52
CA GLU A 783 27.51 -0.49 49.57
C GLU A 783 28.08 0.11 48.24
N ASN A 784 28.17 1.43 47.92
CA ASN A 784 27.92 2.75 48.58
C ASN A 784 27.86 3.95 47.56
N SER A 785 27.11 5.03 47.90
CA SER A 785 27.22 6.51 47.67
C SER A 785 27.64 7.21 46.32
N ASN A 786 26.80 8.14 45.80
CA ASN A 786 27.05 9.63 45.75
C ASN A 786 25.95 10.48 45.02
N ASN A 787 25.80 11.74 45.47
CA ASN A 787 24.92 12.81 44.96
C ASN A 787 25.35 13.38 43.58
N ASN A 788 24.41 13.74 42.68
CA ASN A 788 24.19 15.12 42.21
C ASN A 788 23.13 15.26 41.08
N VAL A 789 22.54 16.45 41.06
CA VAL A 789 21.56 17.08 40.14
C VAL A 789 21.94 16.98 38.65
N GLN A 790 20.99 16.66 37.75
CA GLN A 790 20.74 17.41 36.49
C GLN A 790 19.56 16.89 35.63
N VAL A 791 18.80 17.88 35.16
CA VAL A 791 17.83 17.97 34.05
C VAL A 791 17.92 16.91 32.94
N VAL A 792 16.77 16.33 32.56
CA VAL A 792 16.60 15.49 31.35
C VAL A 792 16.06 16.34 30.18
N PRO A 793 16.67 16.30 28.99
CA PRO A 793 16.15 16.96 27.78
C PRO A 793 15.19 16.06 26.97
N VAL A 794 14.23 16.73 26.32
CA VAL A 794 13.22 16.19 25.39
C VAL A 794 13.86 15.91 24.00
N PRO A 795 13.44 14.87 23.26
CA PRO A 795 13.96 14.56 21.92
C PRO A 795 13.40 15.49 20.81
N PRO A 796 14.10 15.65 19.66
CA PRO A 796 13.85 16.71 18.69
C PRO A 796 12.70 16.41 17.70
N ALA A 797 11.98 17.48 17.32
CA ALA A 797 10.97 17.51 16.27
C ALA A 797 11.59 17.76 14.87
N ALA A 798 10.91 17.26 13.83
CA ALA A 798 11.33 17.32 12.43
C ALA A 798 11.17 18.73 11.78
N PRO A 799 11.90 19.05 10.70
CA PRO A 799 11.93 20.40 10.11
C PRO A 799 10.75 20.70 9.17
N LEU A 800 10.33 21.97 9.13
CA LEU A 800 9.31 22.52 8.21
C LEU A 800 9.88 22.82 6.81
N PRO A 801 9.07 22.77 5.73
CA PRO A 801 9.49 23.10 4.37
C PRO A 801 9.52 24.62 4.09
N PRO A 802 10.32 25.08 3.09
CA PRO A 802 10.56 26.51 2.82
C PRO A 802 9.46 27.20 2.00
N PRO A 803 9.37 28.55 2.03
CA PRO A 803 8.31 29.31 1.38
C PRO A 803 8.62 29.63 -0.11
N PRO A 804 7.59 29.92 -0.94
CA PRO A 804 7.77 30.25 -2.35
C PRO A 804 8.15 31.73 -2.59
N PRO A 805 8.87 32.08 -3.67
CA PRO A 805 9.32 33.45 -3.96
C PRO A 805 8.28 34.34 -4.65
N ALA A 806 8.49 35.66 -4.53
CA ALA A 806 7.59 36.76 -4.89
C ALA A 806 7.60 37.21 -6.37
N LEU A 807 6.52 37.89 -6.77
CA LEU A 807 6.18 38.48 -8.07
C LEU A 807 6.85 39.84 -8.39
N ALA A 808 7.21 40.07 -9.66
CA ALA A 808 7.20 41.38 -10.39
C ALA A 808 7.38 41.16 -11.93
N PRO A 809 7.23 42.16 -12.84
CA PRO A 809 5.96 42.60 -13.45
C PRO A 809 5.91 42.56 -15.02
N ARG A 810 4.76 43.01 -15.55
CA ARG A 810 4.18 42.97 -16.94
C ARG A 810 5.04 43.39 -18.15
N GLY A 811 4.64 42.86 -19.32
CA GLY A 811 4.82 43.43 -20.68
C GLY A 811 3.74 42.94 -21.67
N ASP A 812 3.29 43.82 -22.58
CA ASP A 812 2.04 43.82 -23.39
C ASP A 812 1.93 42.81 -24.57
N GLY A 813 0.69 42.55 -25.03
CA GLY A 813 0.24 41.56 -26.05
C GLY A 813 0.51 41.92 -27.54
N PRO A 814 -0.32 41.54 -28.56
CA PRO A 814 -1.61 40.79 -28.61
C PRO A 814 -1.49 39.48 -29.46
N GLY A 815 -2.45 38.56 -29.66
CA GLY A 815 -3.88 38.36 -29.39
C GLY A 815 -4.34 37.21 -30.32
N TRP A 816 -5.44 36.52 -30.00
CA TRP A 816 -6.54 36.08 -30.91
C TRP A 816 -7.53 35.20 -30.11
N ARG A 817 -8.82 35.56 -30.22
CA ARG A 817 -10.00 35.04 -29.51
C ARG A 817 -10.61 33.87 -30.28
N VAL A 818 -11.39 32.97 -29.63
CA VAL A 818 -12.86 32.73 -29.81
C VAL A 818 -13.40 31.84 -28.63
N PRO A 819 -14.72 31.58 -28.43
CA PRO A 819 -15.41 31.96 -27.19
C PRO A 819 -16.07 30.81 -26.40
N THR A 820 -16.42 31.12 -25.15
CA THR A 820 -17.25 30.32 -24.24
C THR A 820 -18.73 30.67 -24.40
N VAL A 821 -19.63 29.69 -24.26
CA VAL A 821 -21.03 29.94 -23.85
C VAL A 821 -21.35 29.02 -22.67
N SER A 822 -21.68 29.65 -21.54
CA SER A 822 -22.22 29.04 -20.32
C SER A 822 -23.75 28.93 -20.40
N GLY A 823 -24.34 27.98 -19.66
CA GLY A 823 -25.78 27.92 -19.44
C GLY A 823 -26.17 27.05 -18.24
N SER A 824 -26.21 27.68 -17.06
CA SER A 824 -26.80 27.19 -15.80
C SER A 824 -28.34 27.12 -15.89
N LEU A 825 -28.99 26.13 -15.25
CA LEU A 825 -30.39 26.26 -14.81
C LEU A 825 -30.69 25.53 -13.50
N THR A 826 -31.15 26.31 -12.52
CA THR A 826 -31.86 25.97 -11.28
C THR A 826 -33.32 25.52 -11.52
N PRO A 827 -34.03 24.96 -10.50
CA PRO A 827 -35.22 24.10 -10.68
C PRO A 827 -36.56 24.82 -10.43
N LYS A 828 -37.64 24.38 -11.11
CA LYS A 828 -39.06 24.60 -10.70
C LYS A 828 -40.01 23.47 -11.15
N HIS A 829 -40.39 22.66 -10.16
CA HIS A 829 -41.70 22.11 -9.74
C HIS A 829 -42.95 22.01 -10.67
N VAL A 830 -43.75 20.98 -10.33
CA VAL A 830 -45.21 20.67 -10.58
C VAL A 830 -45.51 20.13 -12.01
N ILE A 831 -46.19 18.99 -12.28
CA ILE A 831 -47.53 18.50 -11.87
C ILE A 831 -47.64 16.97 -12.15
N LYS A 832 -48.21 16.20 -11.20
CA LYS A 832 -48.83 14.87 -11.44
C LYS A 832 -50.25 15.06 -12.00
N PRO A 833 -50.76 14.09 -12.79
CA PRO A 833 -51.93 13.37 -12.28
C PRO A 833 -51.85 11.85 -12.53
N ALA A 834 -52.80 11.16 -11.91
CA ALA A 834 -52.73 9.75 -11.54
C ALA A 834 -53.73 8.86 -12.31
N LYS A 835 -53.50 7.54 -12.15
CA LYS A 835 -54.45 6.40 -12.23
C LYS A 835 -54.96 5.94 -13.61
N LYS A 836 -54.70 4.66 -13.96
CA LYS A 836 -55.63 3.52 -13.72
C LYS A 836 -55.02 2.16 -14.12
N LYS A 837 -55.59 1.13 -13.50
CA LYS A 837 -55.28 -0.32 -13.49
C LYS A 837 -55.66 -1.04 -14.80
N GLY A 838 -55.11 -2.23 -15.04
CA GLY A 838 -55.82 -3.28 -15.78
C GLY A 838 -54.98 -4.38 -16.46
N HIS A 839 -54.98 -5.56 -15.84
CA HIS A 839 -54.65 -6.94 -16.27
C HIS A 839 -54.42 -7.36 -17.75
N SER A 840 -53.43 -8.25 -17.88
CA SER A 840 -53.46 -9.62 -18.46
C SER A 840 -53.36 -9.90 -19.98
N SER A 841 -52.38 -10.76 -20.27
CA SER A 841 -52.33 -11.92 -21.20
C SER A 841 -52.21 -11.75 -22.73
N THR A 842 -51.11 -12.38 -23.20
CA THR A 842 -50.94 -13.30 -24.34
C THR A 842 -50.68 -12.78 -25.77
N HIS A 843 -49.46 -13.16 -26.22
CA HIS A 843 -49.03 -13.75 -27.49
C HIS A 843 -48.90 -12.96 -28.81
N ASN A 844 -47.62 -12.96 -29.25
CA ASN A 844 -47.06 -13.27 -30.57
C ASN A 844 -46.98 -12.21 -31.68
N ALA A 845 -45.72 -12.12 -32.15
CA ALA A 845 -45.22 -11.85 -33.49
C ALA A 845 -45.18 -10.38 -33.97
N LEU A 846 -43.96 -9.82 -34.05
CA LEU A 846 -43.29 -9.59 -35.34
C LEU A 846 -41.81 -9.19 -35.14
N VAL A 847 -41.02 -9.68 -36.09
CA VAL A 847 -39.57 -9.65 -36.22
C VAL A 847 -39.11 -8.36 -36.93
N SER A 848 -37.81 -8.06 -36.78
CA SER A 848 -36.97 -7.11 -37.52
C SER A 848 -37.17 -5.64 -37.17
N GLU A 849 -36.13 -4.82 -36.95
CA GLU A 849 -34.88 -4.72 -37.68
C GLU A 849 -33.88 -3.84 -36.88
N LEU A 850 -32.62 -3.79 -37.31
CA LEU A 850 -31.51 -2.93 -36.82
C LEU A 850 -30.60 -3.48 -35.70
N LYS A 851 -29.97 -4.62 -36.01
CA LYS A 851 -28.58 -4.90 -35.64
C LYS A 851 -27.79 -5.22 -36.90
N MET A 852 -27.09 -4.25 -37.46
CA MET A 852 -25.84 -4.38 -38.24
C MET A 852 -25.58 -3.10 -39.03
N ARG A 853 -24.53 -2.37 -38.64
CA ARG A 853 -23.60 -1.62 -39.50
C ARG A 853 -22.69 -0.77 -38.61
N PHE A 854 -21.42 -1.16 -38.47
CA PHE A 854 -20.27 -0.25 -38.66
C PHE A 854 -18.95 -1.03 -38.57
N GLU A 855 -18.58 -1.64 -39.70
CA GLU A 855 -17.21 -1.84 -40.23
C GLU A 855 -17.44 -2.02 -41.73
N LYS A 856 -16.71 -1.48 -42.70
CA LYS A 856 -15.40 -0.85 -42.77
C LYS A 856 -15.43 0.05 -44.03
N ARG A 857 -14.77 1.20 -43.96
CA ARG A 857 -14.42 2.05 -45.10
C ARG A 857 -12.90 1.98 -45.24
N ASN A 858 -12.43 1.34 -46.32
CA ASN A 858 -11.28 1.75 -47.15
C ASN A 858 -10.78 0.56 -47.97
N ALA A 859 -11.05 0.59 -49.28
CA ALA A 859 -10.13 0.17 -50.32
C ALA A 859 -10.64 0.76 -51.65
N ALA A 860 -9.89 1.74 -52.17
CA ALA A 860 -10.04 2.27 -53.52
C ALA A 860 -8.67 2.21 -54.20
N PHE A 861 -8.71 2.13 -55.54
CA PHE A 861 -7.66 1.84 -56.53
C PHE A 861 -7.45 0.33 -56.77
N GLY A 862 -7.63 -0.22 -57.97
CA GLY A 862 -7.96 0.34 -59.27
C GLY A 862 -7.37 -0.58 -60.36
N GLU A 863 -8.17 -0.94 -61.37
CA GLU A 863 -7.69 -1.57 -62.61
C GLU A 863 -8.33 -0.87 -63.84
N PRO A 864 -7.67 -0.91 -65.01
CA PRO A 864 -7.97 -0.02 -66.14
C PRO A 864 -8.96 -0.66 -67.14
N HIS A 865 -9.62 0.17 -67.96
CA HIS A 865 -9.77 -0.05 -69.41
C HIS A 865 -10.45 1.15 -70.11
N ILE A 866 -9.85 1.54 -71.24
CA ILE A 866 -10.09 2.64 -72.21
C ILE A 866 -9.35 3.95 -71.90
#